data_AF-A0A949LEJ8-F1
#
_entry.id   AF-A0A949LEJ8-F1
#
_cell.length_a   1.000
_cell.length_b   1.000
_cell.length_c   1.000
_cell.angle_alpha   90.00
_cell.angle_beta   90.00
_cell.angle_gamma   90.00
#
_symmetry.space_group_name_H-M   'P 1'
#
loop_
_entity.id
_entity.type
_entity.pdbx_description
1 polymer ?
#
loop_
_entity_poly.entity_id
_entity_poly.type
_entity_poly.pdbx_seq_one_letter_code
_entity_poly.pdbx_strand_id
1 'polypeptide(L)'
;AAKTVDLGLSDEFTLSQPVVQIQVGSFGALDLNEYLLDTGASGILAGANSSAELRSKGLVTEATYIDYGVAGPQSTGVSRPYDFHFAGSDGVPLTLPGVRMQTSTGDFAFYQGIAGMPLMAGRTVGFNLASQADMNDLRIGVAFDIPMSPTLSAHQYSVPLTMVQFPASGQQNPTDPLPANAPLPFAPVTAQYGATRKTANFLLDTGAQQCILSQAMAFDLGLDINANGSLDDEAISFQTVAGVGGSVDIPVLRIDALSLRASNDVEFLFRDITVGVIDIDPALPGVLGMNVLNSGWEMYALNTFLGMPPGPPGAFRRVDLDFRSSASLQGEMRLTLDASRDTVISQGPVTFAVAAGTQTQAQAGHAVIAGAGAVTKTGPGTLVLDAVNTLTGTTFVQGGTLRITAPNALFGSPTVVQAGGRLELTGTTPARLPAVRLDGGALAAGSIAVNGSSGITRFEIAGGEVVGSPAVSVGVAGRMVLSEAVPTAIAVSSLVVDEQAGGLLDLGKGRVYVAAGGMTRAALLADLAAGRASGEWNGTAGVTSSVAAADLGRGMLRSVGWTESGDGGLVVGYAAPGDGNVDGVVDILDAAGFLAGAKFDRWSASVWNEGDFNYDTVVDILDAADFVSVDLFDRGDYVSAAGTGVAAVPEPSSSGWLTVAAAAVILTRLRRHVPESPIA
;
A
#
# COMPACT_ATOMS: atom_id res chain seq x y z
N ALA A 1 10.10 0.44 5.82
CA ALA A 1 8.65 0.64 5.66
C ALA A 1 8.12 1.34 6.89
N ALA A 2 7.33 2.40 6.71
CA ALA A 2 6.57 2.96 7.83
C ALA A 2 5.55 1.91 8.28
N LYS A 3 5.22 1.88 9.57
CA LYS A 3 4.26 0.93 10.14
C LYS A 3 3.10 1.69 10.73
N THR A 4 1.90 1.28 10.40
CA THR A 4 0.68 1.94 10.85
C THR A 4 -0.29 0.90 11.38
N VAL A 5 -0.96 1.20 12.49
CA VAL A 5 -2.18 0.52 12.89
C VAL A 5 -3.34 1.46 12.59
N ASP A 6 -4.21 1.06 11.68
CA ASP A 6 -5.39 1.83 11.28
C ASP A 6 -6.51 1.57 12.29
N LEU A 7 -6.79 2.57 13.13
CA LEU A 7 -7.80 2.50 14.16
C LEU A 7 -9.19 2.93 13.64
N GLY A 8 -9.30 3.25 12.34
CA GLY A 8 -10.57 3.57 11.70
C GLY A 8 -11.13 4.93 12.12
N LEU A 9 -12.47 5.04 12.09
CA LEU A 9 -13.18 6.26 12.46
C LEU A 9 -13.08 6.51 13.97
N SER A 10 -12.96 7.78 14.35
CA SER A 10 -13.09 8.21 15.75
C SER A 10 -14.55 8.51 16.09
N ASP A 11 -14.86 8.48 17.38
CA ASP A 11 -16.14 9.02 17.86
C ASP A 11 -16.07 10.56 17.78
N GLU A 12 -17.22 11.22 17.57
CA GLU A 12 -17.28 12.69 17.49
C GLU A 12 -16.99 13.32 18.85
N PHE A 13 -17.54 12.75 19.93
CA PHE A 13 -17.31 13.14 21.32
C PHE A 13 -17.49 11.92 22.23
N THR A 14 -16.94 11.99 23.45
CA THR A 14 -17.19 10.97 24.48
C THR A 14 -18.33 11.35 25.42
N LEU A 15 -19.11 10.35 25.85
CA LEU A 15 -20.16 10.42 26.87
C LEU A 15 -19.61 10.19 28.28
N SER A 16 -18.43 9.58 28.41
CA SER A 16 -17.83 9.21 29.69
C SER A 16 -16.38 9.65 29.80
N GLN A 17 -15.98 9.98 31.02
CA GLN A 17 -14.64 10.44 31.39
C GLN A 17 -14.24 9.80 32.72
N PRO A 18 -12.93 9.61 32.99
CA PRO A 18 -12.51 8.90 34.19
C PRO A 18 -12.81 9.72 35.44
N VAL A 19 -13.37 9.08 36.47
CA VAL A 19 -13.71 9.71 37.75
C VAL A 19 -13.03 9.00 38.91
N VAL A 20 -12.86 9.72 40.01
CA VAL A 20 -12.32 9.20 41.27
C VAL A 20 -13.19 9.62 42.45
N GLN A 21 -13.18 8.79 43.48
CA GLN A 21 -13.84 9.08 44.75
C GLN A 21 -12.85 9.82 45.66
N ILE A 22 -13.29 10.89 46.33
CA ILE A 22 -12.43 11.75 47.16
C ILE A 22 -12.96 11.96 48.58
N GLN A 23 -12.07 12.24 49.52
CA GLN A 23 -12.38 12.78 50.85
C GLN A 23 -11.33 13.82 51.25
N VAL A 24 -11.72 14.82 52.05
CA VAL A 24 -10.84 15.92 52.44
C VAL A 24 -10.73 16.00 53.96
N GLY A 25 -9.50 15.91 54.46
CA GLY A 25 -9.17 15.93 55.87
C GLY A 25 -10.01 14.95 56.69
N SER A 26 -10.41 15.39 57.87
CA SER A 26 -11.29 14.63 58.76
C SER A 26 -12.75 15.09 58.68
N PHE A 27 -13.21 15.60 57.53
CA PHE A 27 -14.56 16.16 57.37
C PHE A 27 -15.68 15.12 57.32
N GLY A 28 -15.33 13.84 57.30
CA GLY A 28 -16.27 12.72 57.19
C GLY A 28 -16.73 12.50 55.75
N ALA A 29 -17.84 11.77 55.59
CA ALA A 29 -18.42 11.52 54.27
C ALA A 29 -18.86 12.84 53.61
N LEU A 30 -18.55 12.96 52.31
CA LEU A 30 -19.02 14.03 51.44
C LEU A 30 -20.13 13.47 50.55
N ASP A 31 -21.17 14.27 50.33
CA ASP A 31 -22.27 13.93 49.41
C ASP A 31 -21.83 14.15 47.96
N LEU A 32 -20.92 15.12 47.72
CA LEU A 32 -20.36 15.47 46.41
C LEU A 32 -18.91 15.01 46.30
N ASN A 33 -18.69 13.69 46.36
CA ASN A 33 -17.37 13.07 46.52
C ASN A 33 -16.78 12.46 45.23
N GLU A 34 -17.40 12.67 44.08
CA GLU A 34 -16.92 12.15 42.79
C GLU A 34 -16.35 13.29 41.94
N TYR A 35 -15.04 13.23 41.69
CA TYR A 35 -14.31 14.24 40.93
C TYR A 35 -13.83 13.66 39.60
N LEU A 36 -13.86 14.47 38.55
CA LEU A 36 -13.28 14.16 37.24
C LEU A 36 -11.76 14.05 37.38
N LEU A 37 -11.19 12.92 36.96
CA LEU A 37 -9.74 12.75 36.91
C LEU A 37 -9.22 13.34 35.60
N ASP A 38 -8.49 14.45 35.71
CA ASP A 38 -8.23 15.35 34.58
C ASP A 38 -6.73 15.58 34.41
N THR A 39 -6.17 15.06 33.32
CA THR A 39 -4.75 15.29 33.00
C THR A 39 -4.48 16.68 32.41
N GLY A 40 -5.50 17.41 31.95
CA GLY A 40 -5.42 18.81 31.53
C GLY A 40 -5.41 19.80 32.70
N ALA A 41 -5.84 19.39 33.89
CA ALA A 41 -5.85 20.23 35.08
C ALA A 41 -4.55 20.11 35.89
N SER A 42 -3.90 21.26 36.12
CA SER A 42 -2.62 21.31 36.85
C SER A 42 -2.79 21.20 38.37
N GLY A 43 -3.98 21.51 38.90
CA GLY A 43 -4.31 21.52 40.32
C GLY A 43 -5.52 20.68 40.70
N ILE A 44 -6.01 20.85 41.94
CA ILE A 44 -7.22 20.20 42.45
C ILE A 44 -8.25 21.27 42.72
N LEU A 45 -9.43 21.16 42.12
CA LEU A 45 -10.43 22.23 42.09
C LEU A 45 -11.82 21.70 42.44
N ALA A 46 -12.44 22.25 43.49
CA ALA A 46 -13.83 21.97 43.82
C ALA A 46 -14.77 22.91 43.07
N GLY A 47 -15.82 22.37 42.43
CA GLY A 47 -16.92 23.13 41.83
C GLY A 47 -17.71 23.93 42.88
N ALA A 48 -18.70 24.73 42.47
CA ALA A 48 -19.39 25.64 43.39
C ALA A 48 -20.10 24.90 44.51
N ASN A 49 -20.85 23.84 44.17
CA ASN A 49 -21.60 23.03 45.13
C ASN A 49 -20.69 22.25 46.08
N SER A 50 -19.65 21.59 45.55
CA SER A 50 -18.66 20.88 46.37
C SER A 50 -17.88 21.84 47.27
N SER A 51 -17.56 23.04 46.78
CA SER A 51 -16.94 24.09 47.58
C SER A 51 -17.83 24.56 48.72
N ALA A 52 -19.13 24.72 48.48
CA ALA A 52 -20.10 25.09 49.51
C ALA A 52 -20.22 23.99 50.58
N GLU A 53 -20.28 22.72 50.17
CA GLU A 53 -20.30 21.58 51.08
C GLU A 53 -19.03 21.54 51.94
N LEU A 54 -17.85 21.63 51.32
CA LEU A 54 -16.56 21.60 52.02
C LEU A 54 -16.44 22.76 53.03
N ARG A 55 -16.87 23.98 52.67
CA ARG A 55 -16.90 25.13 53.59
C ARG A 55 -17.87 24.87 54.75
N SER A 56 -19.04 24.28 54.49
CA SER A 56 -20.00 23.92 55.54
C SER A 56 -19.44 22.91 56.55
N LYS A 57 -18.49 22.08 56.12
CA LYS A 57 -17.78 21.09 56.96
C LYS A 57 -16.47 21.62 57.55
N GLY A 58 -16.15 22.90 57.36
CA GLY A 58 -15.00 23.56 58.00
C GLY A 58 -13.77 23.72 57.10
N LEU A 59 -13.91 23.69 55.78
CA LEU A 59 -12.85 24.12 54.87
C LEU A 59 -12.60 25.63 55.03
N VAL A 60 -11.33 25.99 55.22
CA VAL A 60 -10.86 27.38 55.38
C VAL A 60 -10.05 27.78 54.15
N THR A 61 -10.41 28.92 53.55
CA THR A 61 -9.68 29.58 52.47
C THR A 61 -8.66 30.58 53.04
N GLU A 62 -7.40 30.53 52.59
CA GLU A 62 -6.30 31.39 53.04
C GLU A 62 -5.93 32.48 52.04
N ALA A 63 -6.18 32.25 50.75
CA ALA A 63 -5.83 33.20 49.69
C ALA A 63 -6.77 33.10 48.48
N THR A 64 -6.58 34.02 47.53
CA THR A 64 -7.23 34.02 46.23
C THR A 64 -6.20 33.71 45.15
N TYR A 65 -6.61 32.95 44.14
CA TYR A 65 -5.78 32.58 43.00
C TYR A 65 -6.61 32.68 41.71
N ILE A 66 -6.03 33.29 40.67
CA ILE A 66 -6.66 33.37 39.35
C ILE A 66 -6.26 32.16 38.54
N ASP A 67 -7.22 31.28 38.29
CA ASP A 67 -7.04 30.12 37.43
C ASP A 67 -7.28 30.52 35.96
N TYR A 68 -6.51 29.94 35.05
CA TYR A 68 -6.60 30.21 33.61
C TYR A 68 -6.95 28.90 32.90
N GLY A 69 -8.13 28.87 32.28
CA GLY A 69 -8.60 27.72 31.53
C GLY A 69 -9.57 28.13 30.43
N VAL A 70 -10.33 27.16 29.92
CA VAL A 70 -11.36 27.40 28.89
C VAL A 70 -12.37 28.44 29.40
N ALA A 71 -12.77 29.35 28.50
CA ALA A 71 -13.66 30.49 28.76
C ALA A 71 -13.08 31.60 29.66
N GLY A 72 -11.76 31.61 29.92
CA GLY A 72 -11.04 32.75 30.48
C GLY A 72 -10.68 32.63 31.98
N PRO A 73 -10.09 33.69 32.55
CA PRO A 73 -9.58 33.66 33.92
C PRO A 73 -10.70 33.66 34.96
N GLN A 74 -10.53 32.87 36.02
CA GLN A 74 -11.52 32.76 37.08
C GLN A 74 -10.88 32.87 38.48
N SER A 75 -11.52 33.63 39.36
CA SER A 75 -11.07 33.78 40.74
C SER A 75 -11.49 32.58 41.59
N THR A 76 -10.50 31.87 42.13
CA THR A 76 -10.67 30.72 43.02
C THR A 76 -10.08 31.02 44.41
N GLY A 77 -10.58 30.36 45.45
CA GLY A 77 -10.03 30.41 46.79
C GLY A 77 -9.07 29.26 47.06
N VAL A 78 -7.87 29.55 47.55
CA VAL A 78 -6.87 28.55 47.95
C VAL A 78 -7.11 28.14 49.40
N SER A 79 -7.31 26.85 49.66
CA SER A 79 -7.53 26.34 51.01
C SER A 79 -6.25 26.39 51.86
N ARG A 80 -6.41 26.28 53.19
CA ARG A 80 -5.33 25.80 54.06
C ARG A 80 -4.95 24.34 53.68
N PRO A 81 -3.81 23.79 54.15
CA PRO A 81 -3.43 22.44 53.79
C PRO A 81 -4.32 21.41 54.50
N TYR A 82 -4.78 20.42 53.74
CA TYR A 82 -5.54 19.26 54.23
C TYR A 82 -5.00 17.97 53.61
N ASP A 83 -5.17 16.85 54.30
CA ASP A 83 -4.95 15.54 53.68
C ASP A 83 -6.06 15.29 52.65
N PHE A 84 -5.68 14.93 51.43
CA PHE A 84 -6.60 14.64 50.34
C PHE A 84 -6.59 13.14 50.09
N HIS A 85 -7.67 12.45 50.47
CA HIS A 85 -7.82 11.01 50.26
C HIS A 85 -8.57 10.77 48.95
N PHE A 86 -8.16 9.73 48.22
CA PHE A 86 -8.81 9.38 46.96
C PHE A 86 -8.70 7.89 46.67
N ALA A 87 -9.61 7.38 45.84
CA ALA A 87 -9.57 6.01 45.33
C ALA A 87 -10.07 5.96 43.89
N GLY A 88 -9.49 5.06 43.10
CA GLY A 88 -10.02 4.68 41.80
C GLY A 88 -11.27 3.80 41.94
N SER A 89 -11.73 3.23 40.82
CA SER A 89 -12.84 2.28 40.81
C SER A 89 -12.52 0.96 41.51
N ASP A 90 -11.23 0.66 41.72
CA ASP A 90 -10.77 -0.50 42.48
C ASP A 90 -10.93 -0.34 44.01
N GLY A 91 -11.26 0.87 44.48
CA GLY A 91 -11.48 1.19 45.88
C GLY A 91 -10.20 1.20 46.72
N VAL A 92 -9.00 1.13 46.11
CA VAL A 92 -7.74 1.17 46.85
C VAL A 92 -7.48 2.60 47.34
N PRO A 93 -7.43 2.84 48.66
CA PRO A 93 -7.33 4.19 49.19
C PRO A 93 -5.90 4.72 49.11
N LEU A 94 -5.77 5.96 48.67
CA LEU A 94 -4.54 6.73 48.58
C LEU A 94 -4.71 8.07 49.31
N THR A 95 -3.59 8.68 49.70
CA THR A 95 -3.59 9.96 50.42
C THR A 95 -2.47 10.87 49.91
N LEU A 96 -2.81 12.12 49.60
CA LEU A 96 -1.86 13.21 49.43
C LEU A 96 -1.88 14.09 50.68
N PRO A 97 -0.82 14.11 51.49
CA PRO A 97 -0.82 14.89 52.71
C PRO A 97 -0.64 16.38 52.45
N GLY A 98 -1.30 17.22 53.25
CA GLY A 98 -1.03 18.68 53.29
C GLY A 98 -1.29 19.45 51.99
N VAL A 99 -2.24 19.00 51.17
CA VAL A 99 -2.62 19.60 49.89
C VAL A 99 -3.43 20.88 50.10
N ARG A 100 -3.13 21.90 49.29
CA ARG A 100 -3.99 23.08 49.14
C ARG A 100 -4.81 22.92 47.88
N MET A 101 -6.12 22.85 48.02
CA MET A 101 -7.05 22.77 46.90
C MET A 101 -7.63 24.14 46.59
N GLN A 102 -8.08 24.31 45.36
CA GLN A 102 -8.84 25.47 44.94
C GLN A 102 -10.33 25.21 45.15
N THR A 103 -11.04 26.28 45.52
CA THR A 103 -12.49 26.28 45.70
C THR A 103 -13.08 27.39 44.88
N SER A 104 -14.27 27.16 44.35
CA SER A 104 -14.91 28.06 43.41
C SER A 104 -16.28 28.52 43.89
N THR A 105 -16.80 29.55 43.22
CA THR A 105 -18.20 29.96 43.25
C THR A 105 -18.92 29.68 41.92
N GLY A 106 -18.19 29.29 40.87
CA GLY A 106 -18.72 28.82 39.59
C GLY A 106 -18.59 27.29 39.42
N ASP A 107 -19.45 26.71 38.60
CA ASP A 107 -19.40 25.29 38.22
C ASP A 107 -18.57 25.08 36.96
N PHE A 108 -17.92 23.92 36.85
CA PHE A 108 -16.82 23.70 35.91
C PHE A 108 -17.06 22.66 34.83
N ALA A 109 -18.15 21.90 34.93
CA ALA A 109 -18.69 20.95 33.95
C ALA A 109 -19.81 20.16 34.66
N PHE A 110 -20.20 19.01 34.10
CA PHE A 110 -21.14 18.05 34.71
C PHE A 110 -20.64 17.39 36.02
N TYR A 111 -19.39 17.63 36.43
CA TYR A 111 -18.75 17.01 37.60
C TYR A 111 -18.66 17.96 38.80
N GLN A 112 -18.58 17.37 40.01
CA GLN A 112 -18.58 18.13 41.28
C GLN A 112 -17.24 18.79 41.59
N GLY A 113 -16.18 18.36 40.92
CA GLY A 113 -14.83 18.89 41.03
C GLY A 113 -13.88 18.20 40.08
N ILE A 114 -12.66 18.72 40.02
CA ILE A 114 -11.58 18.26 39.17
C ILE A 114 -10.43 17.79 40.07
N ALA A 115 -10.04 16.54 39.86
CA ALA A 115 -8.88 15.87 40.41
C ALA A 115 -7.76 15.91 39.37
N GLY A 116 -6.93 16.96 39.41
CA GLY A 116 -5.88 17.14 38.41
C GLY A 116 -4.61 16.33 38.64
N MET A 117 -3.55 16.73 37.92
CA MET A 117 -2.23 16.09 37.92
C MET A 117 -1.58 15.86 39.30
N PRO A 118 -1.85 16.61 40.40
CA PRO A 118 -1.28 16.28 41.71
C PRO A 118 -1.65 14.87 42.20
N LEU A 119 -2.79 14.31 41.79
CA LEU A 119 -3.17 12.93 42.12
C LEU A 119 -2.41 11.89 41.31
N MET A 120 -1.91 12.27 40.12
CA MET A 120 -1.34 11.35 39.14
C MET A 120 0.19 11.44 39.04
N ALA A 121 0.78 12.57 39.40
CA ALA A 121 2.23 12.78 39.38
C ALA A 121 2.96 11.80 40.32
N GLY A 122 4.07 11.25 39.84
CA GLY A 122 4.91 10.32 40.63
C GLY A 122 4.41 8.88 40.70
N ARG A 123 3.32 8.53 40.00
CA ARG A 123 2.73 7.18 40.02
C ARG A 123 2.31 6.70 38.63
N THR A 124 1.78 5.48 38.57
CA THR A 124 1.11 4.94 37.39
C THR A 124 -0.41 5.05 37.55
N VAL A 125 -1.10 5.31 36.45
CA VAL A 125 -2.57 5.42 36.40
C VAL A 125 -3.06 4.59 35.24
N GLY A 126 -3.96 3.63 35.47
CA GLY A 126 -4.53 2.82 34.40
C GLY A 126 -6.02 3.07 34.21
N PHE A 127 -6.41 3.16 32.95
CA PHE A 127 -7.77 3.28 32.49
C PHE A 127 -8.19 1.99 31.78
N ASN A 128 -9.11 1.24 32.37
CA ASN A 128 -9.74 0.08 31.75
C ASN A 128 -10.94 0.53 30.91
N LEU A 129 -10.71 0.82 29.63
CA LEU A 129 -11.72 1.34 28.72
C LEU A 129 -12.72 0.26 28.28
N ALA A 130 -12.31 -1.00 28.27
CA ALA A 130 -13.20 -2.12 27.96
C ALA A 130 -14.37 -2.29 28.97
N SER A 131 -14.30 -1.66 30.13
CA SER A 131 -15.43 -1.61 31.09
C SER A 131 -16.64 -0.86 30.54
N GLN A 132 -16.43 0.06 29.59
CA GLN A 132 -17.49 0.82 28.95
C GLN A 132 -18.33 0.02 27.95
N ALA A 133 -18.08 -1.28 27.78
CA ALA A 133 -18.84 -2.13 26.87
C ALA A 133 -20.29 -2.42 27.34
N ASP A 134 -20.66 -2.00 28.56
CA ASP A 134 -22.00 -2.13 29.12
C ASP A 134 -22.68 -0.76 29.25
N MET A 135 -23.82 -0.57 28.57
CA MET A 135 -24.60 0.67 28.65
C MET A 135 -25.20 0.96 30.02
N ASN A 136 -25.31 -0.05 30.89
CA ASN A 136 -25.79 0.15 32.25
C ASN A 136 -24.72 0.78 33.16
N ASP A 137 -23.44 0.71 32.75
CA ASP A 137 -22.32 1.32 33.46
C ASP A 137 -21.20 1.70 32.47
N LEU A 138 -21.30 2.91 31.91
CA LEU A 138 -20.31 3.46 30.98
C LEU A 138 -19.05 3.99 31.69
N ARG A 139 -18.84 3.69 32.98
CA ARG A 139 -17.70 4.22 33.72
C ARG A 139 -16.40 3.63 33.22
N ILE A 140 -15.39 4.48 33.10
CA ILE A 140 -14.02 4.07 32.86
C ILE A 140 -13.44 3.55 34.18
N GLY A 141 -13.01 2.29 34.20
CA GLY A 141 -12.28 1.75 35.35
C GLY A 141 -10.96 2.49 35.57
N VAL A 142 -10.76 3.06 36.75
CA VAL A 142 -9.55 3.78 37.16
C VAL A 142 -8.84 2.99 38.25
N ALA A 143 -7.54 2.79 38.10
CA ALA A 143 -6.69 2.24 39.15
C ALA A 143 -5.33 2.95 39.19
N PHE A 144 -4.74 3.03 40.37
CA PHE A 144 -3.48 3.72 40.63
C PHE A 144 -2.40 2.73 41.03
N ASP A 145 -1.14 3.11 40.85
CA ASP A 145 0.04 2.32 41.25
C ASP A 145 0.03 0.89 40.67
N ILE A 146 -0.56 0.74 39.48
CA ILE A 146 -0.70 -0.54 38.81
C ILE A 146 0.68 -1.02 38.34
N PRO A 147 1.05 -2.30 38.60
CA PRO A 147 2.28 -2.87 38.10
C PRO A 147 2.35 -2.82 36.58
N MET A 148 3.45 -2.24 36.11
CA MET A 148 3.80 -2.24 34.69
C MET A 148 4.55 -3.54 34.36
N SER A 149 3.85 -4.53 33.80
CA SER A 149 4.49 -5.78 33.37
C SER A 149 5.44 -5.53 32.18
N PRO A 150 6.69 -6.00 32.23
CA PRO A 150 7.64 -5.89 31.10
C PRO A 150 7.41 -6.96 30.01
N THR A 151 6.58 -7.97 30.27
CA THR A 151 6.27 -9.07 29.35
C THR A 151 4.77 -9.11 29.10
N LEU A 152 4.33 -8.99 27.83
CA LEU A 152 2.91 -8.94 27.49
C LEU A 152 2.59 -9.82 26.27
N SER A 153 1.52 -10.60 26.41
CA SER A 153 0.93 -11.49 25.40
C SER A 153 0.03 -10.76 24.39
N ALA A 154 -0.06 -9.44 24.45
CA ALA A 154 -0.74 -8.55 23.50
C ALA A 154 0.23 -7.42 23.12
N HIS A 155 0.18 -6.90 21.88
CA HIS A 155 1.05 -5.80 21.50
C HIS A 155 0.64 -4.53 22.27
N GLN A 156 1.43 -4.20 23.29
CA GLN A 156 1.34 -2.92 23.99
C GLN A 156 2.37 -1.97 23.36
N TYR A 157 1.95 -0.73 23.17
CA TYR A 157 2.78 0.29 22.53
C TYR A 157 3.00 1.47 23.46
N SER A 158 4.23 1.97 23.44
CA SER A 158 4.66 3.09 24.27
C SER A 158 4.68 4.39 23.46
N VAL A 159 4.02 5.43 23.94
CA VAL A 159 4.08 6.79 23.41
C VAL A 159 4.77 7.66 24.46
N PRO A 160 5.92 8.28 24.15
CA PRO A 160 6.61 9.15 25.10
C PRO A 160 5.80 10.42 25.34
N LEU A 161 5.73 10.86 26.60
CA LEU A 161 5.10 12.11 26.99
C LEU A 161 6.15 13.10 27.48
N THR A 162 6.00 14.35 27.06
CA THR A 162 6.75 15.47 27.62
C THR A 162 5.88 16.14 28.68
N MET A 163 6.38 16.32 29.90
CA MET A 163 5.61 17.03 30.92
C MET A 163 6.00 18.51 30.92
N VAL A 164 5.02 19.40 31.03
CA VAL A 164 5.25 20.85 31.05
C VAL A 164 4.77 21.42 32.38
N GLN A 165 5.68 22.04 33.12
CA GLN A 165 5.33 22.78 34.33
C GLN A 165 4.93 24.21 33.95
N PHE A 166 3.65 24.53 34.11
CA PHE A 166 3.16 25.89 33.92
C PHE A 166 3.49 26.78 35.12
N PRO A 167 3.76 28.07 34.90
CA PRO A 167 4.02 29.03 35.97
C PRO A 167 2.75 29.26 36.80
N ALA A 168 2.91 29.45 38.11
CA ALA A 168 1.81 29.79 39.02
C ALA A 168 1.42 31.28 38.93
N SER A 169 1.11 31.76 37.73
CA SER A 169 0.86 33.19 37.42
C SER A 169 -0.42 33.74 38.04
N GLY A 170 -1.29 32.89 38.57
CA GLY A 170 -2.54 33.27 39.23
C GLY A 170 -2.40 33.88 40.63
N GLN A 171 -1.20 33.83 41.21
CA GLN A 171 -0.95 34.31 42.57
C GLN A 171 -1.20 35.82 42.69
N GLN A 172 -2.02 36.24 43.66
CA GLN A 172 -2.40 37.65 43.81
C GLN A 172 -1.35 38.48 44.57
N ASN A 173 -0.77 37.91 45.64
CA ASN A 173 0.34 38.51 46.36
C ASN A 173 1.52 37.53 46.46
N PRO A 174 2.79 37.99 46.43
CA PRO A 174 3.96 37.10 46.50
C PRO A 174 4.02 36.18 47.73
N THR A 175 3.35 36.56 48.81
CA THR A 175 3.29 35.80 50.07
C THR A 175 2.08 34.87 50.16
N ASP A 176 1.14 34.94 49.21
CA ASP A 176 -0.05 34.11 49.25
C ASP A 176 0.32 32.64 49.05
N PRO A 177 -0.25 31.70 49.83
CA PRO A 177 -0.04 30.28 49.57
C PRO A 177 -0.52 29.90 48.16
N LEU A 178 0.28 29.08 47.47
CA LEU A 178 -0.07 28.53 46.18
C LEU A 178 -0.93 27.26 46.34
N PRO A 179 -1.86 26.99 45.39
CA PRO A 179 -2.52 25.70 45.32
C PRO A 179 -1.52 24.59 44.96
N ALA A 180 -1.90 23.34 45.23
CA ALA A 180 -1.14 22.20 44.74
C ALA A 180 -1.15 22.20 43.21
N ASN A 181 0.03 22.03 42.61
CA ASN A 181 0.23 22.06 41.17
C ASN A 181 1.21 20.94 40.77
N ALA A 182 0.99 20.32 39.61
CA ALA A 182 1.91 19.37 38.99
C ALA A 182 2.02 19.60 37.46
N PRO A 183 3.13 19.17 36.83
CA PRO A 183 3.32 19.28 35.38
C PRO A 183 2.22 18.57 34.58
N LEU A 184 1.83 19.15 33.44
CA LEU A 184 0.83 18.60 32.52
C LEU A 184 1.47 17.73 31.42
N PRO A 185 0.86 16.60 31.00
CA PRO A 185 1.42 15.70 30.00
C PRO A 185 1.10 16.11 28.55
N PHE A 186 2.10 16.05 27.68
CA PHE A 186 1.96 16.34 26.25
C PHE A 186 2.40 15.15 25.39
N ALA A 187 1.56 14.79 24.42
CA ALA A 187 1.81 13.74 23.46
C ALA A 187 2.16 14.32 22.07
N PRO A 188 3.14 13.77 21.34
CA PRO A 188 3.39 14.14 19.96
C PRO A 188 2.26 13.62 19.07
N VAL A 189 1.52 14.54 18.46
CA VAL A 189 0.36 14.27 17.61
C VAL A 189 0.60 14.84 16.22
N THR A 190 0.24 14.09 15.18
CA THR A 190 0.19 14.59 13.80
C THR A 190 -1.25 14.70 13.33
N ALA A 191 -1.69 15.91 13.01
CA ALA A 191 -2.97 16.16 12.35
C ALA A 191 -2.80 16.24 10.83
N GLN A 192 -3.82 15.84 10.08
CA GLN A 192 -3.83 15.86 8.63
C GLN A 192 -5.13 16.42 8.07
N TYR A 193 -5.00 17.29 7.05
CA TYR A 193 -6.09 17.74 6.19
C TYR A 193 -5.60 17.87 4.76
N GLY A 194 -6.24 17.16 3.83
CA GLY A 194 -5.78 16.95 2.47
C GLY A 194 -4.37 16.35 2.42
N ALA A 195 -3.48 17.03 1.70
CA ALA A 195 -2.07 16.68 1.61
C ALA A 195 -1.22 17.26 2.76
N THR A 196 -1.78 18.16 3.59
CA THR A 196 -1.06 18.86 4.65
C THR A 196 -1.03 18.00 5.91
N ARG A 197 0.16 17.81 6.48
CA ARG A 197 0.36 17.16 7.78
C ARG A 197 1.14 18.08 8.70
N LYS A 198 0.69 18.23 9.95
CA LYS A 198 1.34 19.06 10.97
C LYS A 198 1.51 18.26 12.25
N THR A 199 2.74 18.18 12.74
CA THR A 199 3.07 17.51 14.00
C THR A 199 3.33 18.54 15.08
N ALA A 200 2.67 18.40 16.22
CA ALA A 200 2.87 19.22 17.40
C ALA A 200 2.63 18.42 18.69
N ASN A 201 3.02 18.98 19.83
CA ASN A 201 2.78 18.37 21.13
C ASN A 201 1.41 18.81 21.65
N PHE A 202 0.45 17.90 21.70
CA PHE A 202 -0.90 18.17 22.20
C PHE A 202 -0.97 17.86 23.69
N LEU A 203 -1.72 18.67 24.45
CA LEU A 203 -2.04 18.38 25.84
C LEU A 203 -2.86 17.09 25.88
N LEU A 204 -2.39 16.07 26.60
CA LEU A 204 -3.19 14.88 26.87
C LEU A 204 -4.21 15.24 27.96
N ASP A 205 -5.48 15.20 27.63
CA ASP A 205 -6.55 15.74 28.47
C ASP A 205 -7.71 14.74 28.60
N THR A 206 -7.75 14.02 29.72
CA THR A 206 -8.86 13.13 30.07
C THR A 206 -10.13 13.89 30.46
N GLY A 207 -10.02 15.18 30.78
CA GLY A 207 -11.12 16.09 31.05
C GLY A 207 -11.74 16.74 29.79
N ALA A 208 -11.10 16.62 28.63
CA ALA A 208 -11.67 17.03 27.35
C ALA A 208 -12.51 15.91 26.70
N GLN A 209 -13.77 16.21 26.40
CA GLN A 209 -14.66 15.25 25.72
C GLN A 209 -14.30 15.03 24.25
N GLN A 210 -13.59 15.98 23.64
CA GLN A 210 -13.22 15.97 22.23
C GLN A 210 -11.81 16.54 22.06
N CYS A 211 -11.17 16.20 20.94
CA CYS A 211 -9.92 16.83 20.54
C CYS A 211 -10.18 18.31 20.17
N ILE A 212 -9.21 19.16 20.49
CA ILE A 212 -9.26 20.60 20.21
C ILE A 212 -8.01 21.00 19.42
N LEU A 213 -8.18 21.89 18.45
CA LEU A 213 -7.07 22.60 17.80
C LEU A 213 -7.06 24.07 18.23
N SER A 214 -5.86 24.64 18.35
CA SER A 214 -5.72 26.09 18.30
C SER A 214 -6.11 26.62 16.92
N GLN A 215 -6.53 27.88 16.85
CA GLN A 215 -6.84 28.53 15.60
C GLN A 215 -5.61 28.60 14.68
N ALA A 216 -4.42 28.85 15.26
CA ALA A 216 -3.16 28.82 14.52
C ALA A 216 -2.88 27.45 13.88
N MET A 217 -3.08 26.35 14.61
CA MET A 217 -2.91 25.00 14.07
C MET A 217 -3.94 24.68 12.98
N ALA A 218 -5.18 25.10 13.16
CA ALA A 218 -6.24 24.92 12.16
C ALA A 218 -5.91 25.65 10.84
N PHE A 219 -5.43 26.89 10.91
CA PHE A 219 -4.97 27.64 9.74
C PHE A 219 -3.75 27.01 9.09
N ASP A 220 -2.78 26.57 9.89
CA ASP A 220 -1.58 25.89 9.40
C ASP A 220 -1.88 24.57 8.65
N LEU A 221 -2.97 23.89 9.03
CA LEU A 221 -3.48 22.71 8.34
C LEU A 221 -4.21 23.05 7.02
N GLY A 222 -4.60 24.31 6.84
CA GLY A 222 -5.38 24.78 5.69
C GLY A 222 -6.88 24.61 5.85
N LEU A 223 -7.39 24.65 7.08
CA LEU A 223 -8.84 24.55 7.35
C LEU A 223 -9.62 25.83 7.00
N ASP A 224 -8.96 26.99 6.96
CA ASP A 224 -9.53 28.22 6.42
C ASP A 224 -9.43 28.19 4.88
N ILE A 225 -10.49 27.68 4.24
CA ILE A 225 -10.50 27.38 2.80
C ILE A 225 -10.52 28.67 1.98
N ASN A 226 -11.18 29.71 2.48
CA ASN A 226 -11.35 30.98 1.78
C ASN A 226 -10.31 32.05 2.17
N ALA A 227 -9.45 31.75 3.15
CA ALA A 227 -8.40 32.61 3.70
C ALA A 227 -8.95 33.93 4.29
N ASN A 228 -10.14 33.91 4.89
CA ASN A 228 -10.78 35.09 5.46
C ASN A 228 -10.34 35.38 6.91
N GLY A 229 -9.59 34.47 7.55
CA GLY A 229 -9.13 34.58 8.93
C GLY A 229 -10.17 34.20 9.99
N SER A 230 -11.26 33.57 9.59
CA SER A 230 -12.32 32.97 10.40
C SER A 230 -12.45 31.49 10.05
N LEU A 231 -13.13 30.72 10.91
CA LEU A 231 -13.50 29.33 10.65
C LEU A 231 -15.01 29.10 10.80
N ASP A 232 -15.78 30.16 11.03
CA ASP A 232 -17.22 30.07 11.31
C ASP A 232 -18.01 29.58 10.09
N ASP A 233 -17.54 29.87 8.87
CA ASP A 233 -18.21 29.45 7.64
C ASP A 233 -17.74 28.07 7.13
N GLU A 234 -16.61 27.57 7.61
CA GLU A 234 -16.15 26.19 7.42
C GLU A 234 -16.64 25.24 8.54
N ALA A 235 -17.17 25.79 9.64
CA ALA A 235 -17.70 25.00 10.75
C ALA A 235 -18.86 24.09 10.30
N ILE A 236 -18.76 22.81 10.63
CA ILE A 236 -19.84 21.84 10.38
C ILE A 236 -20.94 21.94 11.44
N SER A 237 -20.58 22.42 12.62
CA SER A 237 -21.49 22.72 13.73
C SER A 237 -20.79 23.65 14.73
N PHE A 238 -21.54 24.10 15.72
CA PHE A 238 -21.01 24.80 16.88
C PHE A 238 -21.32 24.00 18.13
N GLN A 239 -20.37 24.00 19.08
CA GLN A 239 -20.54 23.31 20.34
C GLN A 239 -20.17 24.22 21.50
N THR A 240 -21.04 24.23 22.51
CA THR A 240 -20.73 24.87 23.79
C THR A 240 -19.76 23.98 24.57
N VAL A 241 -18.56 24.49 24.85
CA VAL A 241 -17.59 23.86 25.74
C VAL A 241 -17.59 24.60 27.08
N ALA A 242 -17.63 23.84 28.16
CA ALA A 242 -17.54 24.36 29.53
C ALA A 242 -16.12 24.13 30.08
N GLY A 243 -15.67 25.05 30.92
CA GLY A 243 -14.44 24.91 31.70
C GLY A 243 -14.39 25.90 32.85
N VAL A 244 -13.18 26.14 33.38
CA VAL A 244 -12.97 26.92 34.60
C VAL A 244 -13.48 28.37 34.50
N GLY A 245 -13.40 28.97 33.32
CA GLY A 245 -13.89 30.34 33.06
C GLY A 245 -15.39 30.45 32.75
N GLY A 246 -16.13 29.33 32.67
CA GLY A 246 -17.52 29.28 32.22
C GLY A 246 -17.70 28.51 30.92
N SER A 247 -18.62 28.94 30.07
CA SER A 247 -18.93 28.28 28.79
C SER A 247 -18.69 29.19 27.60
N VAL A 248 -18.22 28.61 26.49
CA VAL A 248 -17.98 29.30 25.23
C VAL A 248 -18.41 28.41 24.06
N ASP A 249 -19.03 29.00 23.05
CA ASP A 249 -19.35 28.29 21.81
C ASP A 249 -18.13 28.29 20.89
N ILE A 250 -17.78 27.12 20.39
CA ILE A 250 -16.62 26.94 19.51
C ILE A 250 -17.05 26.33 18.18
N PRO A 251 -16.44 26.74 17.05
CA PRO A 251 -16.66 26.06 15.78
C PRO A 251 -16.08 24.64 15.85
N VAL A 252 -16.84 23.72 15.28
CA VAL A 252 -16.46 22.32 15.13
C VAL A 252 -16.14 22.06 13.67
N LEU A 253 -14.97 21.51 13.41
CA LEU A 253 -14.48 21.16 12.08
C LEU A 253 -14.12 19.69 12.02
N ARG A 254 -13.79 19.23 10.81
CA ARG A 254 -13.43 17.85 10.53
C ARG A 254 -12.09 17.80 9.82
N ILE A 255 -11.19 16.97 10.32
CA ILE A 255 -9.87 16.72 9.72
C ILE A 255 -9.80 15.27 9.23
N ASP A 256 -8.96 15.01 8.23
CA ASP A 256 -8.88 13.68 7.60
C ASP A 256 -8.33 12.63 8.56
N ALA A 257 -7.36 13.01 9.40
CA ALA A 257 -6.75 12.11 10.35
C ALA A 257 -6.03 12.79 11.51
N LEU A 258 -5.94 12.07 12.61
CA LEU A 258 -5.04 12.33 13.73
C LEU A 258 -4.21 11.08 13.98
N SER A 259 -2.90 11.24 14.16
CA SER A 259 -2.03 10.12 14.49
C SER A 259 -1.09 10.33 15.67
N LEU A 260 -0.86 9.23 16.39
CA LEU A 260 0.08 9.10 17.50
C LEU A 260 1.20 8.17 17.10
N ARG A 261 2.45 8.49 17.42
CA ARG A 261 3.60 7.65 17.08
C ARG A 261 4.18 6.99 18.33
N ALA A 262 4.24 5.66 18.32
CA ALA A 262 4.91 4.88 19.34
C ALA A 262 6.43 4.91 19.20
N SER A 263 7.14 4.61 20.29
CA SER A 263 8.60 4.52 20.37
C SER A 263 9.21 3.46 19.45
N ASN A 264 8.43 2.48 18.99
CA ASN A 264 8.84 1.47 18.01
C ASN A 264 8.51 1.87 16.56
N ASP A 265 8.25 3.15 16.31
CA ASP A 265 7.89 3.74 15.01
C ASP A 265 6.58 3.26 14.39
N VAL A 266 5.70 2.63 15.19
CA VAL A 266 4.33 2.33 14.78
C VAL A 266 3.46 3.57 14.98
N GLU A 267 2.76 3.97 13.94
CA GLU A 267 1.80 5.07 13.94
C GLU A 267 0.37 4.55 14.18
N PHE A 268 -0.35 5.06 15.16
CA PHE A 268 -1.79 4.84 15.33
C PHE A 268 -2.54 5.91 14.56
N LEU A 269 -3.34 5.49 13.59
CA LEU A 269 -4.06 6.40 12.71
C LEU A 269 -5.55 6.34 13.02
N PHE A 270 -6.10 7.46 13.47
CA PHE A 270 -7.54 7.68 13.49
C PHE A 270 -7.92 8.52 12.27
N ARG A 271 -9.05 8.20 11.64
CA ARG A 271 -9.56 8.87 10.44
C ARG A 271 -10.84 9.63 10.73
N ASP A 272 -11.11 10.64 9.92
CA ASP A 272 -12.36 11.41 9.93
C ASP A 272 -12.68 11.95 11.34
N ILE A 273 -11.79 12.82 11.83
CA ILE A 273 -11.81 13.29 13.23
C ILE A 273 -12.53 14.62 13.30
N THR A 274 -13.55 14.67 14.14
CA THR A 274 -14.17 15.92 14.56
C THR A 274 -13.30 16.60 15.62
N VAL A 275 -13.04 17.89 15.43
CA VAL A 275 -12.22 18.71 16.33
C VAL A 275 -12.93 20.03 16.61
N GLY A 276 -12.94 20.45 17.88
CA GLY A 276 -13.29 21.81 18.24
C GLY A 276 -12.13 22.76 17.96
N VAL A 277 -12.38 24.02 17.63
CA VAL A 277 -11.32 25.03 17.47
C VAL A 277 -11.48 26.17 18.46
N ILE A 278 -10.49 26.32 19.34
CA ILE A 278 -10.43 27.40 20.32
C ILE A 278 -8.99 27.60 20.80
N ASP A 279 -8.60 28.87 20.97
CA ASP A 279 -7.33 29.23 21.60
C ASP A 279 -7.48 29.22 23.13
N ILE A 280 -6.98 28.16 23.77
CA ILE A 280 -6.99 28.01 25.22
C ILE A 280 -5.81 28.74 25.86
N ASP A 281 -4.62 28.55 25.30
CA ASP A 281 -3.38 29.25 25.66
C ASP A 281 -2.52 29.37 24.39
N PRO A 282 -1.83 30.50 24.15
CA PRO A 282 -1.01 30.69 22.95
C PRO A 282 0.10 29.64 22.75
N ALA A 283 0.53 28.97 23.81
CA ALA A 283 1.54 27.91 23.75
C ALA A 283 0.96 26.51 23.48
N LEU A 284 -0.37 26.36 23.46
CA LEU A 284 -1.06 25.09 23.25
C LEU A 284 -1.51 24.94 21.79
N PRO A 285 -0.85 24.09 20.98
CA PRO A 285 -1.26 23.88 19.59
C PRO A 285 -2.56 23.07 19.49
N GLY A 286 -2.88 22.26 20.49
CA GLY A 286 -4.09 21.44 20.54
C GLY A 286 -4.18 20.57 21.81
N VAL A 287 -5.31 19.90 21.94
CA VAL A 287 -5.67 18.99 23.04
C VAL A 287 -6.06 17.64 22.45
N LEU A 288 -5.47 16.57 22.98
CA LEU A 288 -5.83 15.19 22.72
C LEU A 288 -6.87 14.75 23.75
N GLY A 289 -8.13 14.77 23.33
CA GLY A 289 -9.29 14.46 24.18
C GLY A 289 -9.67 12.97 24.19
N MET A 290 -10.68 12.67 24.98
CA MET A 290 -11.15 11.30 25.20
C MET A 290 -11.84 10.69 23.98
N ASN A 291 -12.45 11.48 23.08
CA ASN A 291 -13.09 10.97 21.85
C ASN A 291 -12.17 10.09 20.98
N VAL A 292 -10.85 10.26 21.10
CA VAL A 292 -9.83 9.40 20.48
C VAL A 292 -9.43 8.25 21.41
N LEU A 293 -9.20 8.52 22.69
CA LEU A 293 -8.69 7.53 23.65
C LEU A 293 -9.68 6.42 23.96
N ASN A 294 -10.99 6.70 24.07
CA ASN A 294 -12.00 5.68 24.30
C ASN A 294 -12.89 5.39 23.08
N SER A 295 -12.49 5.88 21.91
CA SER A 295 -13.22 5.74 20.66
C SER A 295 -13.71 4.31 20.42
N GLY A 296 -15.00 4.20 20.13
CA GLY A 296 -15.73 3.02 19.71
C GLY A 296 -16.39 2.24 20.84
N TRP A 297 -16.01 2.43 22.11
CA TRP A 297 -16.62 1.67 23.20
C TRP A 297 -18.07 2.05 23.48
N GLU A 298 -18.39 3.33 23.42
CA GLU A 298 -19.72 3.83 23.78
C GLU A 298 -20.75 3.51 22.70
N MET A 299 -20.38 3.65 21.42
CA MET A 299 -21.21 3.20 20.31
C MET A 299 -21.37 1.68 20.29
N TYR A 300 -20.31 0.93 20.61
CA TYR A 300 -20.38 -0.52 20.76
C TYR A 300 -21.38 -0.92 21.85
N ALA A 301 -21.33 -0.28 23.01
CA ALA A 301 -22.25 -0.51 24.10
C ALA A 301 -23.69 -0.14 23.69
N LEU A 302 -23.91 1.04 23.10
CA LEU A 302 -25.23 1.53 22.71
C LEU A 302 -25.91 0.57 21.72
N ASN A 303 -25.20 0.17 20.67
CA ASN A 303 -25.70 -0.77 19.69
C ASN A 303 -26.02 -2.12 20.33
N THR A 304 -25.16 -2.60 21.24
CA THR A 304 -25.41 -3.85 21.99
C THR A 304 -26.69 -3.75 22.82
N PHE A 305 -26.89 -2.65 23.54
CA PHE A 305 -28.09 -2.41 24.35
C PHE A 305 -29.37 -2.33 23.52
N LEU A 306 -29.30 -1.70 22.34
CA LEU A 306 -30.42 -1.62 21.40
C LEU A 306 -30.67 -2.93 20.62
N GLY A 307 -29.85 -3.97 20.82
CA GLY A 307 -29.94 -5.23 20.09
C GLY A 307 -29.53 -5.12 18.61
N MET A 308 -28.80 -4.07 18.24
CA MET A 308 -28.23 -3.85 16.91
C MET A 308 -26.86 -4.54 16.80
N PRO A 309 -26.38 -4.85 15.57
CA PRO A 309 -25.00 -5.31 15.39
C PRO A 309 -24.03 -4.27 15.97
N PRO A 310 -23.20 -4.61 16.97
CA PRO A 310 -22.46 -3.62 17.72
C PRO A 310 -21.29 -2.98 16.97
N GLY A 311 -20.86 -3.62 15.88
CA GLY A 311 -19.62 -3.25 15.19
C GLY A 311 -18.38 -3.70 15.95
N PRO A 312 -17.19 -3.26 15.53
CA PRO A 312 -15.95 -3.56 16.24
C PRO A 312 -15.93 -2.85 17.60
N PRO A 313 -15.33 -3.46 18.65
CA PRO A 313 -15.12 -2.80 19.93
C PRO A 313 -14.20 -1.58 19.80
N GLY A 314 -14.10 -0.82 20.89
CA GLY A 314 -13.25 0.36 20.96
C GLY A 314 -11.77 0.07 20.72
N ALA A 315 -11.04 1.08 20.25
CA ALA A 315 -9.67 0.93 19.76
C ALA A 315 -8.71 0.41 20.84
N PHE A 316 -8.72 1.06 22.00
CA PHE A 316 -7.88 0.71 23.14
C PHE A 316 -8.69 0.01 24.21
N ARG A 317 -8.28 -1.18 24.62
CA ARG A 317 -8.87 -1.86 25.78
C ARG A 317 -8.43 -1.21 27.09
N ARG A 318 -7.18 -0.74 27.11
CA ARG A 318 -6.55 -0.14 28.28
C ARG A 318 -5.53 0.92 27.87
N VAL A 319 -5.53 2.03 28.61
CA VAL A 319 -4.53 3.10 28.52
C VAL A 319 -3.87 3.22 29.88
N ASP A 320 -2.54 3.10 29.94
CA ASP A 320 -1.77 3.25 31.17
C ASP A 320 -0.84 4.46 31.06
N LEU A 321 -0.93 5.38 32.01
CA LEU A 321 -0.10 6.56 32.12
C LEU A 321 0.99 6.33 33.18
N ASP A 322 2.26 6.43 32.79
CA ASP A 322 3.42 6.43 33.68
C ASP A 322 3.88 7.86 33.94
N PHE A 323 3.62 8.36 35.14
CA PHE A 323 4.08 9.66 35.58
C PHE A 323 5.11 9.58 36.71
N ARG A 324 5.72 8.40 36.94
CA ARG A 324 6.76 8.24 37.97
C ARG A 324 7.98 9.13 37.73
N SER A 325 8.23 9.49 36.47
CA SER A 325 9.32 10.37 36.05
C SER A 325 8.91 11.84 35.91
N SER A 326 7.71 12.24 36.38
CA SER A 326 7.19 13.61 36.20
C SER A 326 8.07 14.68 36.85
N ALA A 327 8.79 14.35 37.93
CA ALA A 327 9.78 15.23 38.56
C ALA A 327 10.95 15.60 37.63
N SER A 328 11.25 14.76 36.63
CA SER A 328 12.23 15.01 35.57
C SER A 328 11.57 15.49 34.26
N LEU A 329 10.30 15.93 34.33
CA LEU A 329 9.48 16.38 33.22
C LEU A 329 9.28 15.34 32.10
N GLN A 330 9.25 14.05 32.47
CA GLN A 330 9.04 12.94 31.54
C GLN A 330 7.87 12.07 31.97
N GLY A 331 7.15 11.53 31.00
CA GLY A 331 6.11 10.53 31.22
C GLY A 331 6.01 9.56 30.04
N GLU A 332 5.12 8.59 30.15
CA GLU A 332 4.85 7.60 29.10
C GLU A 332 3.36 7.25 29.09
N MET A 333 2.75 7.18 27.91
CA MET A 333 1.43 6.60 27.72
C MET A 333 1.58 5.25 27.03
N ARG A 334 1.05 4.20 27.65
CA ARG A 334 1.03 2.85 27.09
C ARG A 334 -0.36 2.48 26.63
N LEU A 335 -0.45 2.07 25.38
CA LEU A 335 -1.69 1.76 24.68
C LEU A 335 -1.78 0.24 24.51
N THR A 336 -2.84 -0.34 25.05
CA THR A 336 -3.17 -1.76 24.84
C THR A 336 -4.37 -1.81 23.90
N LEU A 337 -4.14 -2.21 22.66
CA LEU A 337 -5.17 -2.26 21.62
C LEU A 337 -6.09 -3.47 21.81
N ASP A 338 -7.30 -3.37 21.28
CA ASP A 338 -8.11 -4.56 21.06
C ASP A 338 -7.52 -5.40 19.93
N ALA A 339 -7.53 -6.73 20.09
CA ALA A 339 -6.92 -7.63 19.11
C ALA A 339 -7.55 -7.50 17.71
N SER A 340 -8.83 -7.09 17.63
CA SER A 340 -9.51 -6.83 16.35
C SER A 340 -9.00 -5.57 15.63
N ARG A 341 -8.29 -4.69 16.34
CA ARG A 341 -7.74 -3.42 15.85
C ARG A 341 -6.22 -3.43 15.76
N ASP A 342 -5.55 -4.44 16.30
CA ASP A 342 -4.08 -4.53 16.41
C ASP A 342 -3.43 -5.21 15.19
N THR A 343 -3.75 -4.71 14.00
CA THR A 343 -3.09 -5.15 12.75
C THR A 343 -2.08 -4.11 12.30
N VAL A 344 -0.80 -4.45 12.39
CA VAL A 344 0.29 -3.60 11.88
C VAL A 344 0.39 -3.72 10.36
N ILE A 345 0.07 -2.63 9.68
CA ILE A 345 0.15 -2.48 8.24
C ILE A 345 1.49 -1.84 7.89
N SER A 346 2.24 -2.48 7.01
CA SER A 346 3.48 -1.92 6.47
C SER A 346 3.18 -1.04 5.27
N GLN A 347 3.46 0.25 5.38
CA GLN A 347 3.35 1.22 4.29
C GLN A 347 4.65 1.21 3.48
N GLY A 348 4.53 0.97 2.17
CA GLY A 348 5.68 0.89 1.26
C GLY A 348 6.56 2.16 1.26
N PRO A 349 7.84 2.06 0.84
CA PRO A 349 8.47 0.89 0.24
C PRO A 349 8.89 -0.20 1.26
N VAL A 350 8.79 -1.46 0.84
CA VAL A 350 9.15 -2.66 1.61
C VAL A 350 10.18 -3.49 0.83
N THR A 351 11.26 -3.90 1.48
CA THR A 351 12.23 -4.84 0.90
C THR A 351 12.25 -6.12 1.72
N PHE A 352 11.95 -7.25 1.07
CA PHE A 352 12.05 -8.60 1.62
C PHE A 352 13.37 -9.22 1.20
N ALA A 353 14.33 -9.32 2.13
CA ALA A 353 15.63 -9.96 1.91
C ALA A 353 15.66 -11.38 2.50
N VAL A 354 14.89 -12.31 1.90
CA VAL A 354 14.84 -13.70 2.39
C VAL A 354 16.12 -14.42 1.98
N ALA A 355 17.05 -14.60 2.93
CA ALA A 355 18.38 -15.13 2.69
C ALA A 355 18.38 -16.61 2.29
N ALA A 356 17.47 -17.43 2.83
CA ALA A 356 17.33 -18.85 2.53
C ALA A 356 15.95 -19.37 2.97
N GLY A 357 15.61 -20.59 2.55
CA GLY A 357 14.36 -21.25 2.97
C GLY A 357 13.11 -20.60 2.40
N THR A 358 11.99 -20.79 3.09
CA THR A 358 10.69 -20.19 2.74
C THR A 358 10.17 -19.40 3.95
N GLN A 359 9.72 -18.17 3.72
CA GLN A 359 9.06 -17.34 4.73
C GLN A 359 7.76 -16.78 4.17
N THR A 360 6.71 -16.72 4.98
CA THR A 360 5.51 -15.91 4.67
C THR A 360 5.80 -14.43 4.90
N GLN A 361 4.98 -13.55 4.33
CA GLN A 361 5.11 -12.10 4.56
C GLN A 361 5.05 -11.73 6.05
N ALA A 362 4.21 -12.42 6.83
CA ALA A 362 4.12 -12.22 8.28
C ALA A 362 5.41 -12.67 9.01
N GLN A 363 5.99 -13.82 8.65
CA GLN A 363 7.26 -14.30 9.21
C GLN A 363 8.42 -13.35 8.88
N ALA A 364 8.34 -12.65 7.75
CA ALA A 364 9.28 -11.60 7.37
C ALA A 364 8.95 -10.22 7.97
N GLY A 365 8.00 -10.13 8.91
CA GLY A 365 7.69 -8.92 9.68
C GLY A 365 6.63 -8.00 9.07
N HIS A 366 5.91 -8.47 8.05
CA HIS A 366 4.96 -7.70 7.24
C HIS A 366 3.65 -8.47 7.03
N ALA A 367 2.81 -8.57 8.07
CA ALA A 367 1.57 -9.33 8.01
C ALA A 367 0.58 -8.80 6.97
N VAL A 368 0.51 -7.47 6.80
CA VAL A 368 -0.27 -6.79 5.77
C VAL A 368 0.58 -5.65 5.19
N ILE A 369 0.50 -5.44 3.88
CA ILE A 369 1.23 -4.38 3.18
C ILE A 369 0.24 -3.49 2.43
N ALA A 370 0.47 -2.18 2.45
CA ALA A 370 -0.36 -1.20 1.78
C ALA A 370 0.43 -0.04 1.18
N GLY A 371 -0.25 0.73 0.33
CA GLY A 371 0.22 2.02 -0.16
C GLY A 371 0.92 1.97 -1.52
N ALA A 372 1.45 3.13 -1.92
CA ALA A 372 2.02 3.37 -3.24
C ALA A 372 3.53 3.08 -3.34
N GLY A 373 4.20 2.82 -2.21
CA GLY A 373 5.62 2.47 -2.23
C GLY A 373 5.88 1.10 -2.83
N ALA A 374 7.02 0.95 -3.50
CA ALA A 374 7.40 -0.31 -4.15
C ALA A 374 7.63 -1.44 -3.13
N VAL A 375 7.32 -2.67 -3.54
CA VAL A 375 7.70 -3.89 -2.81
C VAL A 375 8.82 -4.58 -3.56
N THR A 376 9.92 -4.93 -2.91
CA THR A 376 11.07 -5.56 -3.55
C THR A 376 11.43 -6.86 -2.87
N LYS A 377 11.43 -7.97 -3.61
CA LYS A 377 11.94 -9.27 -3.17
C LYS A 377 13.38 -9.46 -3.63
N THR A 378 14.28 -9.60 -2.67
CA THR A 378 15.71 -9.90 -2.86
C THR A 378 16.11 -11.15 -2.08
N GLY A 379 17.37 -11.57 -2.21
CA GLY A 379 17.90 -12.79 -1.59
C GLY A 379 17.39 -14.08 -2.27
N PRO A 380 18.12 -15.19 -2.15
CA PRO A 380 17.84 -16.40 -2.93
C PRO A 380 16.68 -17.25 -2.37
N GLY A 381 16.20 -16.97 -1.16
CA GLY A 381 15.08 -17.71 -0.54
C GLY A 381 13.72 -17.40 -1.18
N THR A 382 12.69 -18.06 -0.68
CA THR A 382 11.30 -17.89 -1.12
C THR A 382 10.51 -17.01 -0.16
N LEU A 383 9.86 -15.97 -0.68
CA LEU A 383 8.81 -15.22 0.03
C LEU A 383 7.45 -15.72 -0.44
N VAL A 384 6.54 -15.99 0.50
CA VAL A 384 5.15 -16.36 0.22
C VAL A 384 4.24 -15.19 0.59
N LEU A 385 3.47 -14.69 -0.39
CA LEU A 385 2.37 -13.76 -0.14
C LEU A 385 1.07 -14.56 0.01
N ASP A 386 0.65 -14.71 1.26
CA ASP A 386 -0.47 -15.53 1.73
C ASP A 386 -1.65 -14.72 2.27
N ALA A 387 -1.58 -13.39 2.20
CA ALA A 387 -2.67 -12.48 2.53
C ALA A 387 -2.91 -11.44 1.42
N VAL A 388 -4.08 -10.80 1.47
CA VAL A 388 -4.44 -9.70 0.56
C VAL A 388 -3.69 -8.43 0.97
N ASN A 389 -3.06 -7.76 0.00
CA ASN A 389 -2.36 -6.50 0.22
C ASN A 389 -2.98 -5.39 -0.63
N THR A 390 -3.05 -4.16 -0.09
CA THR A 390 -3.61 -2.98 -0.77
C THR A 390 -2.50 -2.13 -1.36
N LEU A 391 -1.71 -2.76 -2.22
CA LEU A 391 -0.56 -2.16 -2.90
C LEU A 391 -0.99 -1.48 -4.19
N THR A 392 -0.47 -0.28 -4.46
CA THR A 392 -0.58 0.39 -5.76
C THR A 392 0.77 0.64 -6.42
N GLY A 393 1.87 0.55 -5.65
CA GLY A 393 3.23 0.57 -6.15
C GLY A 393 3.62 -0.72 -6.88
N THR A 394 4.66 -0.66 -7.71
CA THR A 394 5.21 -1.82 -8.42
C THR A 394 5.90 -2.81 -7.47
N THR A 395 5.67 -4.10 -7.69
CA THR A 395 6.39 -5.20 -7.04
C THR A 395 7.55 -5.66 -7.92
N PHE A 396 8.77 -5.64 -7.39
CA PHE A 396 9.99 -6.10 -8.07
C PHE A 396 10.45 -7.43 -7.48
N VAL A 397 10.70 -8.42 -8.33
CA VAL A 397 11.32 -9.70 -7.95
C VAL A 397 12.73 -9.73 -8.53
N GLN A 398 13.72 -9.43 -7.69
CA GLN A 398 15.12 -9.28 -8.11
C GLN A 398 15.98 -10.50 -7.75
N GLY A 399 15.49 -11.36 -6.88
CA GLY A 399 16.22 -12.55 -6.43
C GLY A 399 15.33 -13.59 -5.76
N GLY A 400 15.66 -14.86 -5.99
CA GLY A 400 14.94 -15.99 -5.41
C GLY A 400 13.50 -16.07 -5.91
N THR A 401 12.60 -16.61 -5.09
CA THR A 401 11.20 -16.84 -5.50
C THR A 401 10.23 -15.94 -4.73
N LEU A 402 9.31 -15.30 -5.44
CA LEU A 402 8.08 -14.74 -4.90
C LEU A 402 6.94 -15.70 -5.23
N ARG A 403 6.35 -16.35 -4.23
CA ARG A 403 5.24 -17.29 -4.39
C ARG A 403 3.93 -16.64 -3.99
N ILE A 404 2.93 -16.71 -4.87
CA ILE A 404 1.58 -16.19 -4.63
C ILE A 404 0.65 -17.35 -4.28
N THR A 405 0.15 -17.36 -3.04
CA THR A 405 -0.83 -18.35 -2.56
C THR A 405 -2.21 -17.74 -2.35
N ALA A 406 -2.29 -16.45 -2.03
CA ALA A 406 -3.56 -15.70 -2.03
C ALA A 406 -3.80 -15.04 -3.41
N PRO A 407 -4.90 -15.34 -4.13
CA PRO A 407 -5.12 -14.86 -5.50
C PRO A 407 -5.10 -13.33 -5.66
N ASN A 408 -5.53 -12.59 -4.64
CA ASN A 408 -5.58 -11.13 -4.64
C ASN A 408 -4.39 -10.48 -3.88
N ALA A 409 -3.31 -11.22 -3.61
CA ALA A 409 -2.15 -10.69 -2.88
C ALA A 409 -1.51 -9.46 -3.54
N LEU A 410 -1.62 -9.33 -4.86
CA LEU A 410 -1.03 -8.26 -5.68
C LEU A 410 -2.06 -7.58 -6.60
N PHE A 411 -3.34 -7.54 -6.19
CA PHE A 411 -4.43 -7.10 -7.06
C PHE A 411 -4.26 -5.68 -7.64
N GLY A 412 -3.66 -4.76 -6.88
CA GLY A 412 -3.36 -3.40 -7.34
C GLY A 412 -1.89 -3.18 -7.75
N SER A 413 -1.04 -4.21 -7.71
CA SER A 413 0.42 -4.07 -7.87
C SER A 413 0.94 -4.72 -9.14
N PRO A 414 1.37 -3.92 -10.15
CA PRO A 414 2.10 -4.46 -11.29
C PRO A 414 3.38 -5.16 -10.82
N THR A 415 3.72 -6.29 -11.44
CA THR A 415 4.90 -7.08 -11.05
C THR A 415 5.94 -7.11 -12.16
N VAL A 416 7.19 -6.81 -11.82
CA VAL A 416 8.36 -6.94 -12.70
C VAL A 416 9.29 -8.01 -12.14
N VAL A 417 9.55 -9.05 -12.93
CA VAL A 417 10.44 -10.14 -12.56
C VAL A 417 11.76 -9.97 -13.30
N GLN A 418 12.81 -9.59 -12.58
CA GLN A 418 14.11 -9.29 -13.15
C GLN A 418 15.00 -10.55 -13.17
N ALA A 419 16.12 -10.49 -13.90
CA ALA A 419 17.11 -11.57 -13.92
C ALA A 419 17.51 -12.02 -12.50
N GLY A 420 17.46 -13.33 -12.25
CA GLY A 420 17.70 -13.94 -10.93
C GLY A 420 16.45 -14.06 -10.03
N GLY A 421 15.34 -13.44 -10.42
CA GLY A 421 14.04 -13.56 -9.77
C GLY A 421 13.11 -14.58 -10.43
N ARG A 422 12.22 -15.16 -9.63
CA ARG A 422 11.15 -16.07 -10.08
C ARG A 422 9.82 -15.68 -9.43
N LEU A 423 8.77 -15.49 -10.23
CA LEU A 423 7.39 -15.43 -9.76
C LEU A 423 6.78 -16.84 -9.86
N GLU A 424 6.16 -17.31 -8.79
CA GLU A 424 5.52 -18.64 -8.72
C GLU A 424 4.04 -18.50 -8.37
N LEU A 425 3.16 -18.99 -9.25
CA LEU A 425 1.70 -18.97 -9.06
C LEU A 425 1.22 -20.39 -8.74
N THR A 426 0.82 -20.64 -7.49
CA THR A 426 0.59 -22.01 -6.98
C THR A 426 -0.87 -22.33 -6.63
N GLY A 427 -1.80 -21.40 -6.85
CA GLY A 427 -3.23 -21.57 -6.54
C GLY A 427 -4.04 -22.19 -7.69
N THR A 428 -5.19 -22.81 -7.36
CA THR A 428 -6.18 -23.27 -8.36
C THR A 428 -7.05 -22.13 -8.89
N THR A 429 -7.19 -21.06 -8.09
CA THR A 429 -7.80 -19.80 -8.54
C THR A 429 -6.71 -18.94 -9.17
N PRO A 430 -6.93 -18.38 -10.38
CA PRO A 430 -5.95 -17.51 -11.02
C PRO A 430 -5.54 -16.35 -10.13
N ALA A 431 -4.24 -16.07 -10.08
CA ALA A 431 -3.73 -14.87 -9.44
C ALA A 431 -4.18 -13.63 -10.24
N ARG A 432 -4.64 -12.60 -9.54
CA ARG A 432 -5.15 -11.36 -10.14
C ARG A 432 -4.12 -10.26 -9.96
N LEU A 433 -3.59 -9.78 -11.08
CA LEU A 433 -2.58 -8.73 -11.14
C LEU A 433 -2.88 -7.78 -12.30
N PRO A 434 -2.61 -6.48 -12.17
CA PRO A 434 -2.81 -5.54 -13.26
C PRO A 434 -1.81 -5.76 -14.39
N ALA A 435 -0.57 -6.17 -14.06
CA ALA A 435 0.40 -6.59 -15.05
C ALA A 435 1.47 -7.51 -14.46
N VAL A 436 2.01 -8.38 -15.29
CA VAL A 436 3.26 -9.12 -15.04
C VAL A 436 4.19 -8.87 -16.22
N ARG A 437 5.42 -8.38 -15.95
CA ARG A 437 6.49 -8.23 -16.95
C ARG A 437 7.68 -9.09 -16.56
N LEU A 438 8.13 -9.96 -17.45
CA LEU A 438 9.40 -10.67 -17.33
C LEU A 438 10.49 -9.82 -18.00
N ASP A 439 11.49 -9.45 -17.21
CA ASP A 439 12.65 -8.63 -17.58
C ASP A 439 13.94 -9.42 -17.31
N GLY A 440 14.00 -10.61 -17.89
CA GLY A 440 15.07 -11.60 -17.72
C GLY A 440 14.82 -12.64 -16.60
N GLY A 441 13.75 -12.49 -15.82
CA GLY A 441 13.36 -13.44 -14.77
C GLY A 441 12.46 -14.58 -15.26
N ALA A 442 12.01 -15.42 -14.33
CA ALA A 442 11.17 -16.58 -14.63
C ALA A 442 9.75 -16.47 -14.06
N LEU A 443 8.75 -16.94 -14.81
CA LEU A 443 7.41 -17.22 -14.28
C LEU A 443 7.20 -18.73 -14.23
N ALA A 444 6.75 -19.26 -13.09
CA ALA A 444 6.33 -20.64 -12.96
C ALA A 444 4.87 -20.71 -12.54
N ALA A 445 4.07 -21.45 -13.31
CA ALA A 445 2.65 -21.63 -13.05
C ALA A 445 2.19 -22.96 -13.63
N GLY A 446 1.12 -23.55 -13.07
CA GLY A 446 0.40 -24.64 -13.75
C GLY A 446 -0.56 -24.13 -14.83
N SER A 447 -1.12 -22.94 -14.60
CA SER A 447 -1.95 -22.23 -15.57
C SER A 447 -1.74 -20.72 -15.48
N ILE A 448 -1.87 -20.03 -16.61
CA ILE A 448 -1.79 -18.58 -16.75
C ILE A 448 -3.09 -18.11 -17.41
N ALA A 449 -3.91 -17.39 -16.67
CA ALA A 449 -5.07 -16.70 -17.20
C ALA A 449 -4.73 -15.22 -17.40
N VAL A 450 -4.63 -14.81 -18.66
CA VAL A 450 -4.48 -13.42 -19.07
C VAL A 450 -5.87 -12.87 -19.37
N ASN A 451 -6.49 -12.25 -18.37
CA ASN A 451 -7.87 -11.79 -18.43
C ASN A 451 -8.04 -10.54 -17.55
N GLY A 452 -8.55 -9.45 -18.13
CA GLY A 452 -8.73 -8.18 -17.44
C GLY A 452 -9.72 -8.20 -16.27
N SER A 453 -10.57 -9.23 -16.17
CA SER A 453 -11.57 -9.37 -15.11
C SER A 453 -11.20 -10.39 -14.03
N SER A 454 -10.46 -11.45 -14.37
CA SER A 454 -10.30 -12.63 -13.49
C SER A 454 -8.88 -13.16 -13.34
N GLY A 455 -7.89 -12.56 -14.01
CA GLY A 455 -6.49 -12.99 -13.97
C GLY A 455 -5.50 -11.84 -14.09
N ILE A 456 -4.44 -12.07 -14.86
CA ILE A 456 -3.44 -11.05 -15.20
C ILE A 456 -4.00 -10.19 -16.34
N THR A 457 -4.15 -8.88 -16.18
CA THR A 457 -4.68 -8.05 -17.28
C THR A 457 -3.69 -7.95 -18.45
N ARG A 458 -2.41 -7.70 -18.14
CA ARG A 458 -1.34 -7.65 -19.14
C ARG A 458 -0.18 -8.56 -18.75
N PHE A 459 0.17 -9.51 -19.60
CA PHE A 459 1.35 -10.36 -19.41
C PHE A 459 2.37 -10.08 -20.51
N GLU A 460 3.56 -9.61 -20.13
CA GLU A 460 4.61 -9.20 -21.06
C GLU A 460 5.90 -9.98 -20.80
N ILE A 461 6.46 -10.56 -21.85
CA ILE A 461 7.74 -11.27 -21.81
C ILE A 461 8.74 -10.45 -22.62
N ALA A 462 9.38 -9.47 -21.98
CA ALA A 462 10.42 -8.67 -22.63
C ALA A 462 11.74 -9.44 -22.71
N GLY A 463 11.98 -10.31 -21.73
CA GLY A 463 13.02 -11.33 -21.69
C GLY A 463 12.80 -12.27 -20.50
N GLY A 464 13.42 -13.45 -20.51
CA GLY A 464 13.24 -14.46 -19.46
C GLY A 464 12.48 -15.70 -19.93
N GLU A 465 11.89 -16.44 -18.99
CA GLU A 465 11.33 -17.78 -19.27
C GLU A 465 9.98 -18.02 -18.57
N VAL A 466 9.08 -18.74 -19.24
CA VAL A 466 7.90 -19.36 -18.64
C VAL A 466 8.18 -20.84 -18.41
N VAL A 467 8.24 -21.24 -17.14
CA VAL A 467 8.69 -22.57 -16.71
C VAL A 467 7.51 -23.52 -16.54
N GLY A 468 7.65 -24.75 -17.03
CA GLY A 468 6.74 -25.87 -16.73
C GLY A 468 5.59 -26.10 -17.71
N SER A 469 5.62 -25.46 -18.88
CA SER A 469 4.61 -25.61 -19.93
C SER A 469 3.15 -25.42 -19.45
N PRO A 470 2.82 -24.25 -18.87
CA PRO A 470 1.50 -24.00 -18.32
C PRO A 470 0.39 -24.09 -19.37
N ALA A 471 -0.84 -24.30 -18.91
CA ALA A 471 -2.02 -23.99 -19.70
C ALA A 471 -2.21 -22.48 -19.77
N VAL A 472 -2.35 -21.89 -20.97
CA VAL A 472 -2.50 -20.44 -21.15
C VAL A 472 -3.87 -20.12 -21.73
N SER A 473 -4.59 -19.19 -21.11
CA SER A 473 -5.79 -18.59 -21.68
C SER A 473 -5.66 -17.07 -21.77
N VAL A 474 -6.06 -16.50 -22.90
CA VAL A 474 -6.10 -15.06 -23.16
C VAL A 474 -7.53 -14.69 -23.52
N GLY A 475 -8.22 -13.95 -22.66
CA GLY A 475 -9.64 -13.64 -22.81
C GLY A 475 -9.96 -12.17 -22.68
N VAL A 476 -11.15 -11.84 -22.17
CA VAL A 476 -11.69 -10.47 -22.04
C VAL A 476 -10.64 -9.45 -21.58
N ALA A 477 -10.34 -8.47 -22.44
CA ALA A 477 -9.36 -7.40 -22.20
C ALA A 477 -7.96 -7.87 -21.75
N GLY A 478 -7.66 -9.16 -21.95
CA GLY A 478 -6.37 -9.77 -21.66
C GLY A 478 -5.42 -9.56 -22.83
N ARG A 479 -4.23 -9.05 -22.54
CA ARG A 479 -3.17 -8.90 -23.53
C ARG A 479 -1.90 -9.63 -23.11
N MET A 480 -1.51 -10.61 -23.89
CA MET A 480 -0.22 -11.29 -23.76
C MET A 480 0.73 -10.78 -24.85
N VAL A 481 1.95 -10.41 -24.49
CA VAL A 481 2.94 -9.81 -25.40
C VAL A 481 4.27 -10.52 -25.23
N LEU A 482 4.81 -11.05 -26.32
CA LEU A 482 6.16 -11.56 -26.42
C LEU A 482 7.13 -10.46 -26.89
N SER A 483 8.43 -10.69 -26.75
CA SER A 483 9.42 -9.63 -26.95
C SER A 483 9.47 -9.13 -28.40
N GLU A 484 9.46 -7.82 -28.56
CA GLU A 484 9.69 -7.16 -29.86
C GLU A 484 11.20 -7.06 -30.19
N ALA A 485 12.04 -7.12 -29.17
CA ALA A 485 13.49 -6.87 -29.28
C ALA A 485 14.29 -8.15 -29.53
N VAL A 486 13.90 -9.25 -28.90
CA VAL A 486 14.64 -10.53 -28.90
C VAL A 486 13.68 -11.67 -29.21
N PRO A 487 14.05 -12.67 -30.02
CA PRO A 487 13.22 -13.86 -30.19
C PRO A 487 13.02 -14.56 -28.84
N THR A 488 11.77 -14.69 -28.41
CA THR A 488 11.37 -15.44 -27.21
C THR A 488 10.49 -16.62 -27.60
N ALA A 489 10.79 -17.80 -27.07
CA ALA A 489 9.97 -18.98 -27.23
C ALA A 489 9.28 -19.33 -25.90
N ILE A 490 8.00 -19.69 -25.97
CA ILE A 490 7.28 -20.28 -24.83
C ILE A 490 6.72 -21.64 -25.22
N ALA A 491 6.79 -22.60 -24.31
CA ALA A 491 6.09 -23.87 -24.43
C ALA A 491 4.86 -23.85 -23.51
N VAL A 492 3.73 -24.37 -24.00
CA VAL A 492 2.46 -24.42 -23.28
C VAL A 492 1.81 -25.78 -23.45
N SER A 493 1.12 -26.26 -22.41
CA SER A 493 0.35 -27.52 -22.49
C SER A 493 -0.98 -27.35 -23.21
N SER A 494 -1.57 -26.15 -23.12
CA SER A 494 -2.72 -25.73 -23.92
C SER A 494 -2.68 -24.23 -24.15
N LEU A 495 -3.29 -23.79 -25.25
CA LEU A 495 -3.46 -22.39 -25.59
C LEU A 495 -4.91 -22.14 -25.99
N VAL A 496 -5.53 -21.16 -25.34
CA VAL A 496 -6.82 -20.61 -25.73
C VAL A 496 -6.66 -19.11 -25.87
N VAL A 497 -6.86 -18.59 -27.06
CA VAL A 497 -7.07 -17.15 -27.28
C VAL A 497 -8.55 -17.01 -27.63
N ASP A 498 -9.27 -16.18 -26.88
CA ASP A 498 -10.70 -15.95 -27.10
C ASP A 498 -10.85 -14.62 -27.85
N GLU A 499 -10.73 -14.70 -29.16
CA GLU A 499 -10.79 -13.58 -30.07
C GLU A 499 -12.16 -12.90 -30.07
N GLN A 500 -13.24 -13.65 -29.81
CA GLN A 500 -14.60 -13.13 -29.67
C GLN A 500 -14.76 -12.27 -28.42
N ALA A 501 -14.08 -12.63 -27.33
CA ALA A 501 -14.02 -11.84 -26.11
C ALA A 501 -12.99 -10.70 -26.16
N GLY A 502 -12.23 -10.56 -27.25
CA GLY A 502 -11.19 -9.55 -27.41
C GLY A 502 -9.85 -9.91 -26.75
N GLY A 503 -9.58 -11.19 -26.51
CA GLY A 503 -8.26 -11.66 -26.07
C GLY A 503 -7.22 -11.47 -27.18
N LEU A 504 -6.03 -10.97 -26.82
CA LEU A 504 -4.97 -10.66 -27.76
C LEU A 504 -3.63 -11.28 -27.34
N LEU A 505 -3.09 -12.14 -28.20
CA LEU A 505 -1.72 -12.62 -28.13
C LEU A 505 -0.89 -11.92 -29.20
N ASP A 506 0.04 -11.07 -28.77
CA ASP A 506 1.01 -10.39 -29.63
C ASP A 506 2.35 -11.14 -29.54
N LEU A 507 2.75 -11.76 -30.64
CA LEU A 507 3.93 -12.60 -30.71
C LEU A 507 5.23 -11.80 -30.79
N GLY A 508 5.21 -10.50 -31.09
CA GLY A 508 6.45 -9.75 -31.32
C GLY A 508 7.35 -10.48 -32.33
N LYS A 509 8.59 -10.80 -31.95
CA LYS A 509 9.53 -11.68 -32.69
C LYS A 509 9.55 -13.14 -32.19
N GLY A 510 8.67 -13.47 -31.26
CA GLY A 510 8.63 -14.74 -30.55
C GLY A 510 7.81 -15.84 -31.23
N ARG A 511 7.77 -16.99 -30.54
CA ARG A 511 7.04 -18.20 -30.93
C ARG A 511 6.38 -18.88 -29.73
N VAL A 512 5.28 -19.57 -30.00
CA VAL A 512 4.56 -20.40 -29.03
C VAL A 512 4.51 -21.84 -29.53
N TYR A 513 5.01 -22.75 -28.70
CA TYR A 513 4.91 -24.20 -28.88
C TYR A 513 3.74 -24.73 -28.05
N VAL A 514 2.71 -25.22 -28.71
CA VAL A 514 1.54 -25.84 -28.07
C VAL A 514 1.66 -27.35 -28.15
N ALA A 515 1.57 -28.01 -27.00
CA ALA A 515 1.60 -29.47 -26.93
C ALA A 515 0.44 -30.11 -27.72
N ALA A 516 0.63 -31.37 -28.14
CA ALA A 516 -0.37 -32.14 -28.85
C ALA A 516 -1.73 -32.16 -28.12
N GLY A 517 -2.80 -31.80 -28.84
CA GLY A 517 -4.15 -31.71 -28.29
C GLY A 517 -4.41 -30.48 -27.40
N GLY A 518 -3.42 -29.61 -27.20
CA GLY A 518 -3.53 -28.39 -26.40
C GLY A 518 -4.25 -27.22 -27.08
N MET A 519 -4.38 -27.26 -28.40
CA MET A 519 -5.17 -26.33 -29.21
C MET A 519 -5.58 -27.05 -30.51
N THR A 520 -6.74 -26.72 -31.05
CA THR A 520 -7.18 -27.29 -32.33
C THR A 520 -6.72 -26.39 -33.48
N ARG A 521 -6.44 -26.99 -34.65
CA ARG A 521 -6.16 -26.25 -35.88
C ARG A 521 -7.23 -25.19 -36.19
N ALA A 522 -8.50 -25.55 -36.07
CA ALA A 522 -9.60 -24.65 -36.37
C ALA A 522 -9.61 -23.42 -35.45
N ALA A 523 -9.31 -23.60 -34.16
CA ALA A 523 -9.16 -22.50 -33.22
C ALA A 523 -7.98 -21.58 -33.60
N LEU A 524 -6.81 -22.17 -33.90
CA LEU A 524 -5.64 -21.39 -34.31
C LEU A 524 -5.91 -20.55 -35.56
N LEU A 525 -6.59 -21.12 -36.56
CA LEU A 525 -6.93 -20.39 -37.78
C LEU A 525 -7.93 -19.25 -37.52
N ALA A 526 -8.90 -19.42 -36.62
CA ALA A 526 -9.81 -18.35 -36.23
C ALA A 526 -9.06 -17.20 -35.53
N ASP A 527 -8.16 -17.56 -34.62
CA ASP A 527 -7.30 -16.60 -33.91
C ASP A 527 -6.36 -15.84 -34.86
N LEU A 528 -5.74 -16.53 -35.80
CA LEU A 528 -4.88 -15.93 -36.82
C LEU A 528 -5.67 -15.03 -37.76
N ALA A 529 -6.88 -15.41 -38.18
CA ALA A 529 -7.74 -14.56 -39.00
C ALA A 529 -8.11 -13.26 -38.29
N ALA A 530 -8.44 -13.33 -36.99
CA ALA A 530 -8.74 -12.15 -36.18
C ALA A 530 -7.52 -11.23 -36.02
N GLY A 531 -6.32 -11.78 -35.78
CA GLY A 531 -5.10 -11.00 -35.63
C GLY A 531 -4.57 -10.42 -36.95
N ARG A 532 -4.70 -11.17 -38.05
CA ARG A 532 -4.31 -10.74 -39.41
C ARG A 532 -5.12 -9.56 -39.91
N ALA A 533 -6.40 -9.45 -39.51
CA ALA A 533 -7.34 -8.46 -40.02
C ALA A 533 -7.38 -8.47 -41.57
N SER A 534 -7.02 -7.36 -42.23
CA SER A 534 -6.95 -7.27 -43.70
C SER A 534 -5.58 -7.65 -44.29
N GLY A 535 -4.69 -8.28 -43.51
CA GLY A 535 -3.34 -8.69 -43.91
C GLY A 535 -2.21 -7.90 -43.24
N GLU A 536 -2.54 -6.87 -42.46
CA GLU A 536 -1.56 -5.98 -41.83
C GLU A 536 -1.08 -6.45 -40.45
N TRP A 537 -1.67 -7.52 -39.89
CA TRP A 537 -1.37 -8.01 -38.53
C TRP A 537 -1.58 -6.94 -37.44
N ASN A 538 -2.58 -6.08 -37.62
CA ASN A 538 -2.97 -5.03 -36.67
C ASN A 538 -4.32 -5.32 -36.00
N GLY A 539 -4.78 -6.57 -36.03
CA GLY A 539 -5.99 -7.00 -35.35
C GLY A 539 -5.94 -6.70 -33.85
N THR A 540 -7.08 -6.28 -33.30
CA THR A 540 -7.21 -5.95 -31.87
C THR A 540 -7.52 -7.16 -30.99
N ALA A 541 -7.67 -8.35 -31.58
CA ALA A 541 -7.94 -9.63 -30.93
C ALA A 541 -7.29 -10.78 -31.73
N GLY A 542 -7.24 -11.97 -31.14
CA GLY A 542 -6.63 -13.16 -31.75
C GLY A 542 -5.11 -13.20 -31.60
N VAL A 543 -4.45 -13.88 -32.53
CA VAL A 543 -2.99 -14.04 -32.56
C VAL A 543 -2.39 -13.13 -33.63
N THR A 544 -1.56 -12.19 -33.20
CA THR A 544 -0.93 -11.19 -34.07
C THR A 544 0.57 -11.03 -33.81
N SER A 545 1.24 -10.18 -34.58
CA SER A 545 2.58 -9.70 -34.30
C SER A 545 2.68 -8.21 -34.63
N SER A 546 2.86 -7.38 -33.61
CA SER A 546 3.13 -5.94 -33.76
C SER A 546 4.42 -5.67 -34.54
N VAL A 547 5.40 -6.58 -34.48
CA VAL A 547 6.65 -6.48 -35.25
C VAL A 547 6.39 -6.79 -36.72
N ALA A 548 5.60 -7.82 -37.05
CA ALA A 548 5.22 -8.12 -38.43
C ALA A 548 4.44 -6.95 -39.05
N ALA A 549 3.50 -6.36 -38.32
CA ALA A 549 2.77 -5.17 -38.76
C ALA A 549 3.70 -3.97 -39.04
N ALA A 550 4.64 -3.71 -38.13
CA ALA A 550 5.61 -2.64 -38.29
C ALA A 550 6.55 -2.87 -39.48
N ASP A 551 6.97 -4.11 -39.72
CA ASP A 551 7.84 -4.49 -40.82
C ASP A 551 7.12 -4.41 -42.17
N LEU A 552 5.85 -4.84 -42.24
CA LEU A 552 5.00 -4.63 -43.42
C LEU A 552 4.87 -3.14 -43.76
N GLY A 553 4.69 -2.28 -42.76
CA GLY A 553 4.69 -0.82 -42.93
C GLY A 553 6.01 -0.25 -43.47
N ARG A 554 7.12 -0.99 -43.38
CA ARG A 554 8.43 -0.64 -43.95
C ARG A 554 8.69 -1.30 -45.32
N GLY A 555 7.71 -2.02 -45.86
CA GLY A 555 7.87 -2.79 -47.10
C GLY A 555 8.66 -4.09 -46.92
N MET A 556 8.85 -4.56 -45.68
CA MET A 556 9.44 -5.87 -45.40
C MET A 556 8.31 -6.89 -45.28
N LEU A 557 8.24 -7.82 -46.22
CA LEU A 557 7.23 -8.87 -46.22
C LEU A 557 7.45 -9.81 -45.02
N ARG A 558 6.60 -9.63 -43.99
CA ARG A 558 6.62 -10.37 -42.73
C ARG A 558 5.20 -10.77 -42.35
N SER A 559 5.09 -11.86 -41.62
CA SER A 559 3.83 -12.50 -41.31
C SER A 559 3.89 -13.21 -39.96
N VAL A 560 2.76 -13.80 -39.57
CA VAL A 560 2.73 -14.85 -38.55
C VAL A 560 2.55 -16.17 -39.28
N GLY A 561 3.50 -17.09 -39.06
CA GLY A 561 3.48 -18.44 -39.62
C GLY A 561 3.08 -19.47 -38.57
N TRP A 562 2.64 -20.64 -39.02
CA TRP A 562 2.35 -21.75 -38.13
C TRP A 562 2.64 -23.11 -38.76
N THR A 563 2.92 -24.10 -37.92
CA THR A 563 3.06 -25.50 -38.32
C THR A 563 2.31 -26.43 -37.39
N GLU A 564 1.96 -27.61 -37.89
CA GLU A 564 1.42 -28.72 -37.10
C GLU A 564 2.31 -29.95 -37.24
N SER A 565 2.73 -30.51 -36.12
CA SER A 565 3.49 -31.76 -36.09
C SER A 565 2.56 -32.96 -36.26
N GLY A 566 3.11 -34.11 -36.68
CA GLY A 566 2.32 -35.32 -36.95
C GLY A 566 1.60 -35.91 -35.73
N ASP A 567 1.96 -35.50 -34.52
CA ASP A 567 1.29 -35.84 -33.26
C ASP A 567 0.19 -34.83 -32.86
N GLY A 568 -0.04 -33.78 -33.66
CA GLY A 568 -1.05 -32.74 -33.42
C GLY A 568 -0.58 -31.59 -32.52
N GLY A 569 0.73 -31.46 -32.29
CA GLY A 569 1.33 -30.26 -31.69
C GLY A 569 1.35 -29.10 -32.68
N LEU A 570 1.29 -27.87 -32.17
CA LEU A 570 1.23 -26.66 -33.00
C LEU A 570 2.38 -25.71 -32.65
N VAL A 571 2.93 -25.04 -33.65
CA VAL A 571 3.85 -23.92 -33.48
C VAL A 571 3.26 -22.72 -34.19
N VAL A 572 3.25 -21.57 -33.55
CA VAL A 572 2.88 -20.29 -34.15
C VAL A 572 3.89 -19.22 -33.79
N GLY A 573 4.28 -18.39 -34.74
CA GLY A 573 5.41 -17.49 -34.55
C GLY A 573 5.54 -16.40 -35.59
N TYR A 574 6.35 -15.39 -35.28
CA TYR A 574 6.82 -14.44 -36.28
C TYR A 574 7.58 -15.18 -37.40
N ALA A 575 7.20 -14.92 -38.64
CA ALA A 575 7.74 -15.58 -39.82
C ALA A 575 7.85 -14.62 -41.02
N ALA A 576 8.53 -15.05 -42.07
CA ALA A 576 8.47 -14.44 -43.39
C ALA A 576 7.74 -15.38 -44.36
N PRO A 577 7.06 -14.87 -45.39
CA PRO A 577 6.65 -15.72 -46.52
C PRO A 577 7.85 -16.52 -47.04
N GLY A 578 7.68 -17.84 -47.15
CA GLY A 578 8.77 -18.75 -47.49
C GLY A 578 9.49 -19.41 -46.32
N ASP A 579 9.27 -19.00 -45.06
CA ASP A 579 9.68 -19.78 -43.89
C ASP A 579 8.52 -20.73 -43.52
N GLY A 580 8.45 -21.86 -44.22
CA GLY A 580 7.35 -22.81 -44.14
C GLY A 580 7.38 -23.67 -42.88
N ASN A 581 8.55 -23.84 -42.28
CA ASN A 581 8.74 -24.62 -41.05
C ASN A 581 8.74 -23.76 -39.77
N VAL A 582 8.74 -22.42 -39.92
CA VAL A 582 8.76 -21.41 -38.86
C VAL A 582 10.00 -21.57 -37.99
N ASP A 583 11.16 -21.77 -38.60
CA ASP A 583 12.45 -21.91 -37.92
C ASP A 583 13.26 -20.60 -37.88
N GLY A 584 12.88 -19.59 -38.68
CA GLY A 584 13.51 -18.26 -38.71
C GLY A 584 14.58 -18.14 -39.78
N VAL A 585 14.69 -19.14 -40.64
CA VAL A 585 15.50 -19.16 -41.85
C VAL A 585 14.56 -19.42 -43.02
N VAL A 586 14.93 -18.96 -44.22
CA VAL A 586 14.29 -19.38 -45.46
C VAL A 586 15.35 -20.12 -46.24
N ASP A 587 15.22 -21.44 -46.41
CA ASP A 587 16.24 -22.27 -47.04
C ASP A 587 15.66 -23.36 -47.97
N ILE A 588 16.53 -24.26 -48.42
CA ILE A 588 16.14 -25.36 -49.33
C ILE A 588 15.09 -26.30 -48.73
N LEU A 589 15.00 -26.41 -47.40
CA LEU A 589 13.99 -27.22 -46.73
C LEU A 589 12.60 -26.60 -46.90
N ASP A 590 12.50 -25.28 -46.87
CA ASP A 590 11.24 -24.59 -47.11
C ASP A 590 10.81 -24.68 -48.58
N ALA A 591 11.74 -24.45 -49.50
CA ALA A 591 11.46 -24.60 -50.93
C ALA A 591 11.07 -26.05 -51.27
N ALA A 592 11.71 -27.04 -50.64
CA ALA A 592 11.31 -28.43 -50.78
C ALA A 592 9.91 -28.69 -50.24
N GLY A 593 9.55 -28.10 -49.09
CA GLY A 593 8.20 -28.16 -48.53
C GLY A 593 7.14 -27.59 -49.48
N PHE A 594 7.38 -26.39 -50.00
CA PHE A 594 6.53 -25.72 -50.98
C PHE A 594 6.27 -26.59 -52.23
N LEU A 595 7.32 -27.23 -52.76
CA LEU A 595 7.21 -28.09 -53.94
C LEU A 595 6.59 -29.46 -53.63
N ALA A 596 6.89 -30.05 -52.46
CA ALA A 596 6.46 -31.39 -52.09
C ALA A 596 4.95 -31.49 -51.85
N GLY A 597 4.30 -30.40 -51.44
CA GLY A 597 2.83 -30.35 -51.29
C GLY A 597 2.08 -30.62 -52.60
N ALA A 598 2.70 -30.33 -53.76
CA ALA A 598 2.09 -30.44 -55.09
C ALA A 598 0.73 -29.71 -55.19
N LYS A 599 0.58 -28.58 -54.48
CA LYS A 599 -0.64 -27.77 -54.37
C LYS A 599 -0.69 -26.58 -55.33
N PHE A 600 0.45 -26.20 -55.91
CA PHE A 600 0.58 -25.07 -56.84
C PHE A 600 -0.43 -25.15 -57.99
N ASP A 601 -1.19 -24.07 -58.18
CA ASP A 601 -2.25 -23.89 -59.19
C ASP A 601 -3.35 -24.96 -59.16
N ARG A 602 -3.53 -25.68 -58.04
CA ARG A 602 -4.55 -26.74 -57.92
C ARG A 602 -5.87 -26.30 -57.33
N TRP A 603 -6.00 -25.06 -56.85
CA TRP A 603 -7.23 -24.51 -56.24
C TRP A 603 -7.77 -25.38 -55.10
N SER A 604 -6.88 -26.08 -54.40
CA SER A 604 -7.22 -26.93 -53.26
C SER A 604 -6.82 -26.23 -51.98
N ALA A 605 -7.64 -26.37 -50.93
CA ALA A 605 -7.34 -25.84 -49.60
C ALA A 605 -5.92 -26.22 -49.17
N SER A 606 -5.15 -25.19 -48.80
CA SER A 606 -3.78 -25.28 -48.31
C SER A 606 -3.59 -24.48 -47.03
N VAL A 607 -2.41 -24.65 -46.45
CA VAL A 607 -2.01 -24.08 -45.17
C VAL A 607 -0.58 -23.57 -45.28
N TRP A 608 -0.12 -22.84 -44.27
CA TRP A 608 1.19 -22.18 -44.23
C TRP A 608 2.36 -23.11 -44.64
N ASN A 609 2.48 -24.27 -44.01
CA ASN A 609 3.57 -25.22 -44.31
C ASN A 609 3.41 -25.97 -45.65
N GLU A 610 2.26 -25.83 -46.32
CA GLU A 610 2.04 -26.31 -47.69
C GLU A 610 2.32 -25.22 -48.74
N GLY A 611 2.64 -23.99 -48.31
CA GLY A 611 3.02 -22.88 -49.19
C GLY A 611 1.98 -21.78 -49.37
N ASP A 612 0.86 -21.79 -48.62
CA ASP A 612 -0.11 -20.67 -48.60
C ASP A 612 0.37 -19.60 -47.61
N PHE A 613 1.15 -18.63 -48.10
CA PHE A 613 1.77 -17.59 -47.25
C PHE A 613 0.88 -16.35 -47.11
N ASN A 614 -0.06 -16.16 -48.03
CA ASN A 614 -0.97 -15.02 -48.04
C ASN A 614 -2.34 -15.34 -47.39
N TYR A 615 -2.53 -16.57 -46.89
CA TYR A 615 -3.76 -17.06 -46.24
C TYR A 615 -5.02 -16.95 -47.13
N ASP A 616 -4.87 -17.06 -48.45
CA ASP A 616 -6.00 -17.08 -49.39
C ASP A 616 -6.57 -18.49 -49.65
N THR A 617 -6.03 -19.50 -48.95
CA THR A 617 -6.40 -20.93 -48.98
C THR A 617 -5.95 -21.68 -50.22
N VAL A 618 -5.28 -21.04 -51.17
CA VAL A 618 -4.75 -21.64 -52.38
C VAL A 618 -3.24 -21.47 -52.38
N VAL A 619 -2.53 -22.33 -53.11
CA VAL A 619 -1.12 -22.11 -53.43
C VAL A 619 -1.06 -21.75 -54.90
N ASP A 620 -0.69 -20.52 -55.22
CA ASP A 620 -0.60 -20.03 -56.59
C ASP A 620 0.66 -19.18 -56.85
N ILE A 621 0.69 -18.47 -57.97
CA ILE A 621 1.82 -17.63 -58.36
C ILE A 621 2.07 -16.48 -57.37
N LEU A 622 1.07 -16.04 -56.61
CA LEU A 622 1.21 -15.00 -55.60
C LEU A 622 2.00 -15.51 -54.40
N ASP A 623 1.79 -16.74 -53.95
CA ASP A 623 2.60 -17.33 -52.88
C ASP A 623 4.05 -17.55 -53.31
N ALA A 624 4.25 -18.01 -54.54
CA ALA A 624 5.59 -18.15 -55.11
C ALA A 624 6.27 -16.77 -55.25
N ALA A 625 5.52 -15.73 -55.63
CA ALA A 625 6.03 -14.38 -55.68
C ALA A 625 6.39 -13.86 -54.29
N ASP A 626 5.57 -14.12 -53.27
CA ASP A 626 5.84 -13.75 -51.88
C ASP A 626 7.09 -14.48 -51.34
N PHE A 627 7.23 -15.78 -51.61
CA PHE A 627 8.42 -16.58 -51.27
C PHE A 627 9.71 -15.99 -51.88
N VAL A 628 9.67 -15.59 -53.15
CA VAL A 628 10.88 -15.10 -53.84
C VAL A 628 11.16 -13.64 -53.49
N SER A 629 10.12 -12.84 -53.26
CA SER A 629 10.25 -11.39 -53.05
C SER A 629 10.74 -10.99 -51.65
N VAL A 630 10.74 -11.90 -50.67
CA VAL A 630 11.32 -11.64 -49.35
C VAL A 630 12.85 -11.47 -49.35
N ASP A 631 13.56 -11.96 -50.39
CA ASP A 631 15.04 -11.97 -50.50
C ASP A 631 15.74 -12.56 -49.26
N LEU A 632 15.16 -13.62 -48.69
CA LEU A 632 15.68 -14.30 -47.49
C LEU A 632 16.27 -15.68 -47.76
N PHE A 633 16.09 -16.23 -48.97
CA PHE A 633 16.56 -17.58 -49.30
C PHE A 633 18.08 -17.72 -49.09
N ASP A 634 18.49 -18.67 -48.25
CA ASP A 634 19.86 -18.94 -47.81
C ASP A 634 20.60 -17.72 -47.20
N ARG A 635 19.87 -16.74 -46.63
CA ARG A 635 20.46 -15.55 -45.98
C ARG A 635 20.76 -15.73 -44.49
N GLY A 636 20.36 -16.86 -43.90
CA GLY A 636 20.48 -17.13 -42.47
C GLY A 636 19.32 -16.59 -41.64
N ASP A 637 19.50 -16.56 -40.32
CA ASP A 637 18.46 -16.15 -39.36
C ASP A 637 18.07 -14.68 -39.54
N TYR A 638 16.79 -14.45 -39.87
CA TYR A 638 16.23 -13.11 -40.10
C TYR A 638 15.47 -12.54 -38.88
N VAL A 639 15.33 -13.32 -37.81
CA VAL A 639 14.59 -12.96 -36.59
C VAL A 639 15.54 -12.36 -35.55
N SER A 640 16.74 -12.93 -35.42
CA SER A 640 17.83 -12.38 -34.62
C SER A 640 18.36 -11.09 -35.25
N ALA A 641 18.52 -10.01 -34.46
CA ALA A 641 19.15 -8.80 -34.97
C ALA A 641 20.52 -9.14 -35.54
N ALA A 642 20.75 -8.87 -36.82
CA ALA A 642 21.99 -9.17 -37.53
C ALA A 642 23.19 -8.70 -36.69
N GLY A 643 23.91 -9.66 -36.10
CA GLY A 643 25.27 -9.42 -35.67
C GLY A 643 26.00 -8.83 -36.87
N THR A 644 26.71 -7.72 -36.65
CA THR A 644 27.47 -6.98 -37.66
C THR A 644 28.05 -7.92 -38.71
N GLY A 645 27.38 -8.00 -39.86
CA GLY A 645 27.82 -8.83 -40.96
C GLY A 645 29.18 -8.31 -41.41
N VAL A 646 30.24 -9.07 -41.12
CA VAL A 646 31.46 -8.95 -41.91
C VAL A 646 31.06 -9.41 -43.30
N ALA A 647 31.11 -8.46 -44.23
CA ALA A 647 30.62 -8.56 -45.59
C ALA A 647 30.87 -9.93 -46.24
N ALA A 648 29.81 -10.52 -46.80
CA ALA A 648 29.95 -11.58 -47.77
C ALA A 648 30.89 -11.09 -48.89
N VAL A 649 31.96 -11.84 -49.12
CA VAL A 649 32.85 -11.66 -50.27
C VAL A 649 32.00 -11.80 -51.53
N PRO A 650 31.98 -10.81 -52.45
CA PRO A 650 31.24 -10.95 -53.69
C PRO A 650 31.85 -12.07 -54.55
N GLU A 651 31.09 -13.13 -54.81
CA GLU A 651 31.39 -14.04 -55.92
C GLU A 651 30.82 -13.50 -57.24
N PRO A 652 31.48 -13.81 -58.37
CA PRO A 652 31.71 -12.87 -59.45
C PRO A 652 30.55 -12.78 -60.44
N SER A 653 30.27 -11.56 -60.91
CA SER A 653 29.39 -11.34 -62.06
C SER A 653 29.95 -12.09 -63.29
N SER A 654 29.18 -13.06 -63.77
CA SER A 654 29.41 -13.90 -64.96
C SER A 654 29.22 -13.13 -66.28
N SER A 655 29.87 -11.97 -66.40
CA SER A 655 29.85 -11.09 -67.57
C SER A 655 31.27 -10.63 -67.95
N GLY A 656 32.24 -11.56 -67.89
CA GLY A 656 33.64 -11.28 -68.23
C GLY A 656 34.47 -12.44 -68.82
N TRP A 657 33.91 -13.63 -69.07
CA TRP A 657 34.71 -14.81 -69.51
C TRP A 657 34.44 -15.30 -70.94
N LEU A 658 33.77 -14.52 -71.78
CA LEU A 658 33.63 -14.82 -73.22
C LEU A 658 34.61 -14.08 -74.14
N THR A 659 35.59 -13.36 -73.59
CA THR A 659 36.62 -12.63 -74.38
C THR A 659 38.07 -13.09 -74.16
N VAL A 660 38.33 -14.08 -73.29
CA VAL A 660 39.70 -14.62 -73.09
C VAL A 660 39.94 -15.99 -73.76
N ALA A 661 38.89 -16.69 -74.21
CA ALA A 661 39.04 -17.95 -74.97
C ALA A 661 39.26 -17.75 -76.50
N ALA A 662 39.16 -16.52 -77.01
CA ALA A 662 39.42 -16.21 -78.43
C ALA A 662 40.85 -15.73 -78.73
N ALA A 663 41.68 -15.48 -77.71
CA ALA A 663 43.07 -15.01 -77.87
C ALA A 663 44.13 -16.13 -77.85
N ALA A 664 43.78 -17.36 -77.44
CA ALA A 664 44.71 -18.49 -77.35
C ALA A 664 44.74 -19.39 -78.60
N VAL A 665 43.85 -19.18 -79.59
CA VAL A 665 43.78 -20.00 -80.83
C VAL A 665 44.32 -19.25 -82.07
N ILE A 666 44.64 -17.95 -81.95
CA ILE A 666 45.22 -17.16 -83.06
C ILE A 666 46.75 -17.01 -82.95
N LEU A 667 47.38 -17.34 -81.81
CA LEU A 667 48.84 -17.23 -81.61
C LEU A 667 49.66 -18.51 -81.85
N THR A 668 49.03 -19.62 -82.28
CA THR A 668 49.73 -20.87 -82.66
C THR A 668 49.82 -21.11 -84.17
N ARG A 669 49.45 -20.15 -85.03
CA ARG A 669 49.61 -20.28 -86.50
C ARG A 669 50.46 -19.25 -87.23
N LEU A 670 51.10 -18.30 -86.53
CA LEU A 670 52.02 -17.36 -87.20
C LEU A 670 53.30 -17.16 -86.39
N ARG A 671 54.21 -18.14 -86.48
CA ARG A 671 55.68 -17.94 -86.51
C ARG A 671 56.37 -19.28 -86.82
N ARG A 672 56.27 -19.70 -88.08
CA ARG A 672 57.30 -20.53 -88.72
C ARG A 672 58.16 -19.61 -89.59
N HIS A 673 59.48 -19.82 -89.47
CA HIS A 673 60.62 -19.36 -90.28
C HIS A 673 61.39 -18.12 -89.75
N VAL A 674 62.60 -18.25 -89.13
CA VAL A 674 63.96 -18.73 -89.60
C VAL A 674 64.82 -17.53 -90.05
N PRO A 675 66.17 -17.46 -89.87
CA PRO A 675 67.09 -18.19 -88.98
C PRO A 675 68.31 -17.36 -88.43
N GLU A 676 69.24 -18.12 -87.83
CA GLU A 676 70.72 -17.96 -87.77
C GLU A 676 71.40 -17.36 -86.52
N SER A 677 72.17 -18.26 -85.88
CA SER A 677 73.21 -18.13 -84.85
C SER A 677 74.47 -17.39 -85.36
N PRO A 678 75.66 -17.42 -84.70
CA PRO A 678 76.02 -17.77 -83.31
C PRO A 678 77.00 -16.73 -82.67
N ILE A 679 77.43 -16.95 -81.42
CA ILE A 679 78.83 -17.22 -81.00
C ILE A 679 79.07 -16.83 -79.54
N ALA A 680 79.65 -17.81 -78.83
CA ALA A 680 80.42 -17.81 -77.58
C ALA A 680 79.68 -17.61 -76.26
#